data_AF-A0A2K3YSL9-F1
#
_entry.id   AF-A0A2K3YSL9-F1
#
_cell.length_a   1.000
_cell.length_b   1.000
_cell.length_c   1.000
_cell.angle_alpha   90.00
_cell.angle_beta   90.00
_cell.angle_gamma   90.00
#
_symmetry.space_group_name_H-M   'P 1'
#
loop_
_entity.id
_entity.type
_entity.pdbx_description
1 polymer ?
#
loop_
_entity_poly.entity_id
_entity_poly.type
_entity_poly.pdbx_seq_one_letter_code
_entity_poly.pdbx_strand_id
1 'polypeptide(L)'
;MFPKIYYLSEPMTYPIRCFDSMILVLSLEDEITIKKDGKLYSDDSLYLINESELYEIHSKSALLFYMPNELFRAQKIDIFDHHYTIQQHDILKTNLITLFNYYQRQEHTSESARKLLAQVIQDITRVKSPVNSNSTDILDGIVDFIRQNIQQHVTLEMLSKRFYVSTSHISMLFKNRLNISFHEYTASLRIAKSMKDISTYDKKIKIIANIWSYPSPTNYIIHFKKYLGVTPKKYKSLSIQAKTIPLDILESDYEVLKKIKYDSPEKKKDIHVTIDDASITDRPFSYFNLVDIGPFDNIDMIINEPIFRYKNFSNYKLKSYIYVSESFEQTINDYQQEGIVKLRKLLKTQVAIAIKLSDFKSYQFIVKIIEDLHFLESEHLPSTDNKGRVLFLLDTNKMSTDDIKRIKSDIYDTQISKAIDITDFFINGQQLDDSILELRADFYAIDFKKMREHYQSTEQHVPFSTMQSSLYEFLAQNKLTQKAIFLNYESFYTPSILNNKGLFLAESLKSRDFLVGATIRFTHPVSDKPYISIFDSIENKTTYFFLGLMLLNFAKYACYYGDQHVVTRTMHGYNVLAYNSAEYTRNFHIQTPDNIEQSNLLISTEVLNNEYGDVDSMIDQTVTDKSHFPDSLKFKLSQYNSPHINVQQHDFEEGAYTVTVPPKSIALLTIYT
;
A
#
# COMPACT_ATOMS: atom_id res chain seq x y z
N MET A 1 -24.80 4.53 10.65
CA MET A 1 -25.49 5.56 9.83
C MET A 1 -24.80 5.55 8.47
N PHE A 2 -25.51 5.72 7.36
CA PHE A 2 -24.95 5.57 6.01
C PHE A 2 -25.15 6.87 5.21
N PRO A 3 -24.17 7.32 4.40
CA PRO A 3 -24.29 8.54 3.61
C PRO A 3 -25.39 8.40 2.55
N LYS A 4 -26.03 9.51 2.19
CA LYS A 4 -26.98 9.51 1.08
C LYS A 4 -26.18 9.52 -0.23
N ILE A 5 -26.54 8.66 -1.16
CA ILE A 5 -25.88 8.57 -2.47
C ILE A 5 -26.78 9.24 -3.50
N TYR A 6 -26.18 10.05 -4.35
CA TYR A 6 -26.83 10.72 -5.47
C TYR A 6 -26.14 10.33 -6.77
N TYR A 7 -26.91 10.29 -7.85
CA TYR A 7 -26.43 10.17 -9.21
C TYR A 7 -26.61 11.49 -9.94
N LEU A 8 -25.55 11.93 -10.60
CA LEU A 8 -25.54 13.09 -11.48
C LEU A 8 -25.43 12.58 -12.92
N SER A 9 -26.52 12.72 -13.69
CA SER A 9 -26.64 12.28 -15.08
C SER A 9 -26.31 13.36 -16.10
N GLU A 10 -26.16 14.61 -15.67
CA GLU A 10 -25.93 15.76 -16.54
C GLU A 10 -25.00 16.78 -15.85
N PRO A 11 -24.17 17.53 -16.62
CA PRO A 11 -23.32 18.57 -16.06
C PRO A 11 -24.09 19.66 -15.32
N MET A 12 -23.50 20.19 -14.26
CA MET A 12 -24.02 21.38 -13.58
C MET A 12 -23.91 22.60 -14.50
N THR A 13 -24.95 23.44 -14.52
CA THR A 13 -24.99 24.70 -15.29
C THR A 13 -24.71 25.94 -14.44
N TYR A 14 -24.70 25.77 -13.12
CA TYR A 14 -24.38 26.80 -12.14
C TYR A 14 -23.71 26.16 -10.92
N PRO A 15 -22.79 26.88 -10.26
CA PRO A 15 -22.12 26.37 -9.07
C PRO A 15 -23.03 26.46 -7.85
N ILE A 16 -22.81 25.57 -6.89
CA ILE A 16 -23.47 25.57 -5.59
C ILE A 16 -22.42 25.49 -4.48
N ARG A 17 -22.81 25.88 -3.26
CA ARG A 17 -21.92 25.81 -2.10
C ARG A 17 -22.19 24.53 -1.31
N CYS A 18 -21.12 23.89 -0.85
CA CYS A 18 -21.22 22.77 0.08
C CYS A 18 -21.58 23.28 1.48
N PHE A 19 -22.73 22.86 2.01
CA PHE A 19 -23.28 23.33 3.28
C PHE A 19 -23.31 22.20 4.31
N ASP A 20 -22.71 22.41 5.49
CA ASP A 20 -22.78 21.49 6.67
C ASP A 20 -22.51 20.01 6.33
N SER A 21 -21.59 19.77 5.40
CA SER A 21 -21.27 18.45 4.84
C SER A 21 -19.91 18.45 4.15
N MET A 22 -19.45 17.25 3.80
CA MET A 22 -18.47 17.02 2.75
C MET A 22 -19.07 16.07 1.70
N ILE A 23 -18.59 16.18 0.46
CA ILE A 23 -19.10 15.37 -0.66
C ILE A 23 -17.92 14.71 -1.36
N LEU A 24 -17.97 13.38 -1.48
CA LEU A 24 -17.09 12.65 -2.39
C LEU A 24 -17.79 12.47 -3.73
N VAL A 25 -17.12 12.90 -4.80
CA VAL A 25 -17.60 12.81 -6.18
C VAL A 25 -16.78 11.75 -6.88
N LEU A 26 -17.40 10.62 -7.20
CA LEU A 26 -16.82 9.52 -7.93
C LEU A 26 -17.36 9.55 -9.37
N SER A 27 -16.50 9.78 -10.35
CA SER A 27 -16.91 9.68 -11.75
C SER A 27 -17.11 8.23 -12.17
N LEU A 28 -18.15 7.99 -12.98
CA LEU A 28 -18.42 6.70 -13.59
C LEU A 28 -17.90 6.62 -15.04
N GLU A 29 -17.28 7.70 -15.54
CA GLU A 29 -16.73 7.81 -16.88
C GLU A 29 -15.27 8.29 -16.84
N ASP A 30 -14.60 8.28 -18.00
CA ASP A 30 -13.20 8.66 -18.15
C ASP A 30 -12.96 10.17 -17.95
N GLU A 31 -13.99 11.01 -18.10
CA GLU A 31 -13.86 12.48 -18.07
C GLU A 31 -14.79 13.11 -17.02
N ILE A 32 -14.18 13.70 -15.99
CA ILE A 32 -14.85 14.55 -15.02
C ILE A 32 -14.01 15.81 -14.81
N THR A 33 -14.66 16.96 -14.95
CA THR A 33 -14.06 18.23 -14.59
C THR A 33 -14.81 18.80 -13.41
N ILE A 34 -14.12 19.08 -12.31
CA ILE A 34 -14.71 19.79 -11.16
C ILE A 34 -14.08 21.15 -11.05
N LYS A 35 -14.91 22.16 -10.89
CA LYS A 35 -14.48 23.52 -10.61
C LYS A 35 -14.74 23.85 -9.14
N LYS A 36 -13.70 24.04 -8.34
CA LYS A 36 -13.79 24.41 -6.91
C LYS A 36 -13.24 25.80 -6.68
N ASP A 37 -14.07 26.70 -6.15
CA ASP A 37 -13.80 28.13 -5.96
C ASP A 37 -13.09 28.77 -7.17
N GLY A 38 -13.51 28.40 -8.39
CA GLY A 38 -12.99 28.95 -9.64
C GLY A 38 -11.82 28.18 -10.26
N LYS A 39 -11.18 27.29 -9.51
CA LYS A 39 -10.08 26.44 -9.97
C LYS A 39 -10.62 25.16 -10.60
N LEU A 40 -10.09 24.80 -11.75
CA LEU A 40 -10.52 23.65 -12.53
C LEU A 40 -9.61 22.45 -12.21
N TYR A 41 -10.22 21.29 -11.99
CA TYR A 41 -9.56 20.03 -11.69
C TYR A 41 -10.10 18.96 -12.65
N SER A 42 -9.21 18.24 -13.33
CA SER A 42 -9.56 17.27 -14.38
C SER A 42 -8.80 15.93 -14.33
N ASP A 43 -7.77 15.81 -13.50
CA ASP A 43 -6.80 14.71 -13.60
C ASP A 43 -7.17 13.47 -12.77
N ASP A 44 -8.23 13.56 -11.95
CA ASP A 44 -8.67 12.49 -11.06
C ASP A 44 -10.09 12.01 -11.39
N SER A 45 -10.35 10.72 -11.13
CA SER A 45 -11.71 10.14 -11.19
C SER A 45 -12.50 10.28 -9.88
N LEU A 46 -11.86 10.80 -8.83
CA LEU A 46 -12.42 10.94 -7.48
C LEU A 46 -12.01 12.29 -6.89
N TYR A 47 -12.99 13.04 -6.40
CA TYR A 47 -12.76 14.34 -5.78
C TYR A 47 -13.46 14.48 -4.43
N LEU A 48 -12.81 15.21 -3.54
CA LEU A 48 -13.42 15.72 -2.31
C LEU A 48 -13.82 17.19 -2.49
N ILE A 49 -15.06 17.48 -2.09
CA ILE A 49 -15.59 18.82 -1.90
C ILE A 49 -15.69 19.03 -0.38
N ASN A 50 -14.93 20.00 0.13
CA ASN A 50 -14.90 20.34 1.54
C ASN A 50 -16.09 21.21 1.95
N GLU A 51 -16.30 21.32 3.26
CA GLU A 51 -17.26 22.23 3.86
C GLU A 51 -17.02 23.66 3.36
N SER A 52 -18.09 24.37 3.03
CA SER A 52 -18.10 25.75 2.53
C SER A 52 -17.48 26.00 1.15
N GLU A 53 -16.94 25.00 0.46
CA GLU A 53 -16.41 25.18 -0.91
C GLU A 53 -17.54 25.49 -1.90
N LEU A 54 -17.26 26.40 -2.84
CA LEU A 54 -18.12 26.60 -4.01
C LEU A 54 -17.69 25.61 -5.09
N TYR A 55 -18.60 24.79 -5.61
CA TYR A 55 -18.27 23.76 -6.59
C TYR A 55 -19.24 23.71 -7.76
N GLU A 56 -18.74 23.24 -8.90
CA GLU A 56 -19.48 22.94 -10.12
C GLU A 56 -18.90 21.64 -10.72
N ILE A 57 -19.75 20.66 -10.99
CA ILE A 57 -19.35 19.35 -11.52
C ILE A 57 -19.77 19.27 -12.98
N HIS A 58 -18.78 19.12 -13.86
CA HIS A 58 -18.97 18.92 -15.29
C HIS A 58 -18.61 17.47 -15.62
N SER A 59 -19.61 16.59 -15.53
CA SER A 59 -19.52 15.19 -15.91
C SER A 59 -20.87 14.73 -16.45
N LYS A 60 -20.86 13.76 -17.36
CA LYS A 60 -22.07 13.11 -17.86
C LYS A 60 -22.56 12.00 -16.91
N SER A 61 -21.70 11.55 -16.00
CA SER A 61 -22.03 10.45 -15.09
C SER A 61 -21.13 10.47 -13.84
N ALA A 62 -21.73 10.75 -12.68
CA ALA A 62 -21.01 10.72 -11.40
C ALA A 62 -21.90 10.27 -10.23
N LEU A 63 -21.31 9.57 -9.26
CA LEU A 63 -21.90 9.29 -7.96
C LEU A 63 -21.38 10.28 -6.92
N LEU A 64 -22.30 10.88 -6.16
CA LEU A 64 -22.01 11.81 -5.09
C LEU A 64 -22.39 11.15 -3.76
N PHE A 65 -21.39 10.92 -2.91
CA PHE A 65 -21.59 10.44 -1.54
C PHE A 65 -21.71 11.67 -0.62
N TYR A 66 -22.95 12.02 -0.30
CA TYR A 66 -23.26 13.15 0.57
C TYR A 66 -23.08 12.75 2.04
N MET A 67 -22.12 13.40 2.70
CA MET A 67 -21.76 13.13 4.09
C MET A 67 -22.07 14.34 4.98
N PRO A 68 -23.21 14.34 5.69
CA PRO A 68 -23.53 15.39 6.65
C PRO A 68 -22.52 15.45 7.79
N ASN A 69 -22.31 16.64 8.33
CA ASN A 69 -21.46 16.93 9.49
C ASN A 69 -21.69 15.99 10.69
N GLU A 70 -22.92 15.51 10.92
CA GLU A 70 -23.22 14.53 11.97
C GLU A 70 -22.37 13.25 11.89
N LEU A 71 -22.04 12.78 10.68
CA LEU A 71 -21.21 11.58 10.50
C LEU A 71 -19.78 11.79 11.01
N PHE A 72 -19.25 13.00 10.84
CA PHE A 72 -17.92 13.39 11.31
C PHE A 72 -17.89 13.64 12.82
N ARG A 73 -18.94 14.29 13.34
CA ARG A 73 -19.09 14.50 14.79
C ARG A 73 -19.20 13.21 15.58
N ALA A 74 -19.87 12.19 15.03
CA ALA A 74 -19.92 10.86 15.65
C ALA A 74 -18.51 10.27 15.87
N GLN A 75 -17.52 10.73 15.09
CA GLN A 75 -16.11 10.37 15.20
C GLN A 75 -15.24 11.47 15.81
N LYS A 76 -15.86 12.49 16.43
CA LYS A 76 -15.19 13.65 17.05
C LYS A 76 -14.34 14.48 16.07
N ILE A 77 -14.71 14.50 14.79
CA ILE A 77 -14.03 15.31 13.76
C ILE A 77 -14.79 16.62 13.52
N ASP A 78 -14.08 17.75 13.54
CA ASP A 78 -14.60 19.06 13.10
C ASP A 78 -14.22 19.30 11.64
N ILE A 79 -15.23 19.43 10.78
CA ILE A 79 -15.04 19.70 9.34
C ILE A 79 -15.06 21.20 9.01
N PHE A 80 -15.58 22.04 9.91
CA PHE A 80 -15.68 23.47 9.65
C PHE A 80 -14.31 24.12 9.68
N ASP A 81 -14.06 25.03 8.75
CA ASP A 81 -12.83 25.83 8.66
C ASP A 81 -11.55 25.00 8.43
N HIS A 82 -11.71 23.74 8.01
CA HIS A 82 -10.63 22.85 7.64
C HIS A 82 -10.71 22.51 6.16
N HIS A 83 -9.55 22.37 5.51
CA HIS A 83 -9.45 21.90 4.14
C HIS A 83 -8.74 20.55 4.15
N TYR A 84 -9.45 19.52 3.70
CA TYR A 84 -8.96 18.16 3.60
C TYR A 84 -8.67 17.79 2.15
N THR A 85 -7.71 16.89 1.98
CA THR A 85 -7.25 16.40 0.67
C THR A 85 -7.15 14.87 0.69
N ILE A 86 -7.48 14.24 -0.44
CA ILE A 86 -7.34 12.79 -0.61
C ILE A 86 -5.87 12.46 -0.87
N GLN A 87 -5.33 11.39 -0.26
CA GLN A 87 -3.97 10.90 -0.54
C GLN A 87 -3.93 9.56 -1.27
N GLN A 88 -4.86 8.65 -0.96
CA GLN A 88 -4.90 7.31 -1.55
C GLN A 88 -6.13 7.18 -2.44
N HIS A 89 -6.08 7.81 -3.62
CA HIS A 89 -7.21 7.87 -4.55
C HIS A 89 -7.74 6.46 -4.90
N ASP A 90 -6.86 5.50 -5.20
CA ASP A 90 -7.25 4.14 -5.62
C ASP A 90 -7.93 3.33 -4.51
N ILE A 91 -7.39 3.39 -3.29
CA ILE A 91 -7.95 2.70 -2.12
C ILE A 91 -9.30 3.30 -1.76
N LEU A 92 -9.38 4.63 -1.71
CA LEU A 92 -10.62 5.33 -1.39
C LEU A 92 -11.70 5.07 -2.43
N LYS A 93 -11.33 5.06 -3.72
CA LYS A 93 -12.20 4.69 -4.83
C LYS A 93 -12.75 3.28 -4.65
N THR A 94 -11.89 2.29 -4.38
CA THR A 94 -12.29 0.90 -4.09
C THR A 94 -13.25 0.80 -2.91
N ASN A 95 -12.98 1.55 -1.83
CA ASN A 95 -13.84 1.59 -0.66
C ASN A 95 -15.22 2.20 -0.97
N LEU A 96 -15.28 3.27 -1.76
CA LEU A 96 -16.54 3.89 -2.18
C LEU A 96 -17.37 2.98 -3.08
N ILE A 97 -16.73 2.26 -3.99
CA ILE A 97 -17.40 1.26 -4.83
C ILE A 97 -17.97 0.14 -3.95
N THR A 98 -17.20 -0.33 -2.97
CA THR A 98 -17.66 -1.34 -2.03
C THR A 98 -18.83 -0.85 -1.18
N LEU A 99 -18.80 0.41 -0.71
CA LEU A 99 -19.94 1.05 -0.03
C LEU A 99 -21.17 1.13 -0.95
N PHE A 100 -20.98 1.50 -2.21
CA PHE A 100 -22.07 1.54 -3.18
C PHE A 100 -22.67 0.15 -3.43
N ASN A 101 -21.84 -0.89 -3.51
CA ASN A 101 -22.29 -2.27 -3.64
C ASN A 101 -23.11 -2.72 -2.41
N TYR A 102 -22.68 -2.38 -1.19
CA TYR A 102 -23.49 -2.61 0.01
C TYR A 102 -24.83 -1.87 -0.06
N TYR A 103 -24.85 -0.65 -0.59
CA TYR A 103 -26.10 0.10 -0.79
C TYR A 103 -27.03 -0.60 -1.79
N GLN A 104 -26.52 -1.02 -2.95
CA GLN A 104 -27.27 -1.72 -3.99
C GLN A 104 -27.83 -3.09 -3.55
N ARG A 105 -27.14 -3.76 -2.62
CA ARG A 105 -27.61 -5.03 -2.00
C ARG A 105 -28.52 -4.83 -0.80
N GLN A 106 -28.78 -3.58 -0.41
CA GLN A 106 -29.51 -3.22 0.83
C GLN A 106 -28.81 -3.64 2.13
N GLU A 107 -27.50 -3.88 2.07
CA GLU A 107 -26.64 -4.29 3.19
C GLU A 107 -25.91 -3.10 3.86
N HIS A 108 -26.24 -1.87 3.47
CA HIS A 108 -25.61 -0.63 3.96
C HIS A 108 -25.76 -0.38 5.47
N THR A 109 -26.65 -1.11 6.13
CA THR A 109 -26.81 -1.06 7.60
C THR A 109 -25.96 -2.09 8.35
N SER A 110 -25.28 -3.00 7.63
CA SER A 110 -24.41 -4.05 8.18
C SER A 110 -23.24 -3.48 8.97
N GLU A 111 -22.66 -4.31 9.85
CA GLU A 111 -21.46 -3.93 10.61
C GLU A 111 -20.26 -3.66 9.68
N SER A 112 -20.08 -4.47 8.65
CA SER A 112 -19.02 -4.32 7.64
C SER A 112 -19.14 -2.99 6.90
N ALA A 113 -20.34 -2.62 6.45
CA ALA A 113 -20.57 -1.33 5.79
C ALA A 113 -20.30 -0.15 6.72
N ARG A 114 -20.64 -0.26 8.02
CA ARG A 114 -20.35 0.78 9.03
C ARG A 114 -18.85 0.92 9.30
N LYS A 115 -18.13 -0.19 9.42
CA LYS A 115 -16.67 -0.20 9.60
C LYS A 115 -15.97 0.42 8.40
N LEU A 116 -16.37 0.05 7.19
CA LEU A 116 -15.84 0.62 5.95
C LEU A 116 -16.13 2.12 5.84
N LEU A 117 -17.34 2.57 6.19
CA LEU A 117 -17.67 3.99 6.22
C LEU A 117 -16.83 4.76 7.24
N ALA A 118 -16.62 4.19 8.43
CA ALA A 118 -15.75 4.81 9.42
C ALA A 118 -14.33 4.97 8.89
N GLN A 119 -13.80 3.94 8.21
CA GLN A 119 -12.52 3.99 7.54
C GLN A 119 -12.47 5.07 6.46
N VAL A 120 -13.48 5.15 5.57
CA VAL A 120 -13.57 6.20 4.55
C VAL A 120 -13.55 7.60 5.16
N ILE A 121 -14.29 7.83 6.26
CA ILE A 121 -14.29 9.11 6.97
C ILE A 121 -12.91 9.43 7.54
N GLN A 122 -12.22 8.45 8.12
CA GLN A 122 -10.85 8.63 8.61
C GLN A 122 -9.88 8.94 7.46
N ASP A 123 -9.98 8.22 6.34
CA ASP A 123 -9.11 8.39 5.18
C ASP A 123 -9.24 9.80 4.58
N ILE A 124 -10.46 10.33 4.43
CA ILE A 124 -10.68 11.68 3.89
C ILE A 124 -10.39 12.80 4.89
N THR A 125 -10.31 12.51 6.19
CA THR A 125 -10.02 13.51 7.23
C THR A 125 -8.59 13.41 7.79
N ARG A 126 -7.78 12.51 7.23
CA ARG A 126 -6.42 12.23 7.69
C ARG A 126 -5.46 13.40 7.50
N VAL A 127 -5.58 14.11 6.38
CA VAL A 127 -4.65 15.18 5.99
C VAL A 127 -5.38 16.50 5.91
N LYS A 128 -5.03 17.40 6.83
CA LYS A 128 -5.43 18.81 6.79
C LYS A 128 -4.36 19.56 5.99
N SER A 129 -4.75 20.10 4.85
CA SER A 129 -3.89 21.00 4.08
C SER A 129 -4.06 22.43 4.60
N PRO A 130 -2.97 23.21 4.74
CA PRO A 130 -3.10 24.63 5.04
C PRO A 130 -3.87 25.30 3.92
N VAL A 131 -4.83 26.16 4.26
CA VAL A 131 -5.63 26.94 3.28
C VAL A 131 -4.79 28.01 2.55
N ASN A 132 -3.46 28.02 2.75
CA ASN A 132 -2.58 29.03 2.19
C ASN A 132 -2.28 28.73 0.73
N SER A 133 -3.00 29.42 -0.15
CA SER A 133 -2.62 29.53 -1.55
C SER A 133 -1.43 30.49 -1.66
N ASN A 134 -0.23 29.98 -1.96
CA ASN A 134 0.86 30.81 -2.50
C ASN A 134 0.58 31.12 -3.98
N SER A 135 -0.66 31.50 -4.28
CA SER A 135 -1.11 31.82 -5.63
C SER A 135 -0.92 33.31 -5.88
N THR A 136 -0.43 33.65 -7.08
CA THR A 136 -0.32 35.04 -7.52
C THR A 136 -1.59 35.54 -8.20
N ASP A 137 -2.67 34.74 -8.24
CA ASP A 137 -3.94 35.12 -8.85
C ASP A 137 -4.70 36.09 -7.92
N ILE A 138 -5.11 37.22 -8.47
CA ILE A 138 -5.82 38.28 -7.75
C ILE A 138 -7.16 37.81 -7.18
N LEU A 139 -7.85 36.90 -7.87
CA LEU A 139 -9.13 36.37 -7.40
C LEU A 139 -8.95 35.49 -6.17
N ASP A 140 -7.90 34.66 -6.16
CA ASP A 140 -7.58 33.80 -5.01
C ASP A 140 -7.29 34.67 -3.78
N GLY A 141 -6.49 35.73 -3.93
CA GLY A 141 -6.24 36.70 -2.87
C GLY A 141 -7.51 37.39 -2.36
N ILE A 142 -8.44 37.76 -3.26
CA ILE A 142 -9.73 38.34 -2.89
C ILE A 142 -10.61 37.33 -2.14
N VAL A 143 -10.70 36.10 -2.63
CA VAL A 143 -11.49 35.02 -2.01
C VAL A 143 -10.97 34.69 -0.62
N ASP A 144 -9.66 34.57 -0.45
CA ASP A 144 -9.03 34.28 0.84
C ASP A 144 -9.25 35.43 1.83
N PHE A 145 -9.12 36.68 1.37
CA PHE A 145 -9.45 37.83 2.20
C PHE A 145 -10.93 37.85 2.62
N ILE A 146 -11.85 37.54 1.70
CA ILE A 146 -13.28 37.44 2.01
C ILE A 146 -13.49 36.37 3.08
N ARG A 147 -12.94 35.16 2.92
CA ARG A 147 -13.09 34.05 3.88
C ARG A 147 -12.62 34.45 5.28
N GLN A 148 -11.47 35.11 5.40
CA GLN A 148 -10.91 35.56 6.67
C GLN A 148 -11.71 36.69 7.33
N ASN A 149 -12.42 37.51 6.54
CA ASN A 149 -13.13 38.70 7.01
C ASN A 149 -14.65 38.61 6.86
N ILE A 150 -15.20 37.42 6.58
CA ILE A 150 -16.60 37.26 6.16
C ILE A 150 -17.62 37.64 7.25
N GLN A 151 -17.20 37.59 8.52
CA GLN A 151 -17.96 38.06 9.67
C GLN A 151 -18.14 39.57 9.71
N GLN A 152 -17.34 40.32 8.94
CA GLN A 152 -17.44 41.76 8.78
C GLN A 152 -18.24 42.13 7.51
N HIS A 153 -18.62 43.40 7.39
CA HIS A 153 -19.31 43.91 6.21
C HIS A 153 -18.34 44.16 5.04
N VAL A 154 -17.98 43.08 4.33
CA VAL A 154 -17.12 43.14 3.14
C VAL A 154 -17.87 43.75 1.94
N THR A 155 -17.35 44.84 1.36
CA THR A 155 -17.90 45.51 0.17
C THR A 155 -16.93 45.48 -1.01
N LEU A 156 -17.45 45.67 -2.24
CA LEU A 156 -16.62 45.80 -3.43
C LEU A 156 -15.65 46.98 -3.35
N GLU A 157 -16.07 48.10 -2.77
CA GLU A 157 -15.23 49.28 -2.57
C GLU A 157 -14.03 48.99 -1.66
N MET A 158 -14.26 48.21 -0.60
CA MET A 158 -13.20 47.81 0.32
C MET A 158 -12.17 46.91 -0.37
N LEU A 159 -12.64 45.94 -1.16
CA LEU A 159 -11.77 45.07 -1.95
C LEU A 159 -11.01 45.85 -3.03
N SER A 160 -11.69 46.79 -3.69
CA SER A 160 -11.12 47.65 -4.73
C SER A 160 -9.92 48.45 -4.21
N LYS A 161 -10.07 49.08 -3.03
CA LYS A 161 -8.97 49.82 -2.37
C LYS A 161 -7.83 48.91 -1.92
N ARG A 162 -8.14 47.70 -1.43
CA ARG A 162 -7.13 46.77 -0.90
C ARG A 162 -6.28 46.11 -1.99
N PHE A 163 -6.91 45.70 -3.08
CA PHE A 163 -6.26 44.95 -4.17
C PHE A 163 -5.88 45.84 -5.36
N TYR A 164 -6.12 47.16 -5.27
CA TYR A 164 -5.81 48.14 -6.31
C TYR A 164 -6.45 47.82 -7.68
N VAL A 165 -7.70 47.36 -7.67
CA VAL A 165 -8.52 47.03 -8.86
C VAL A 165 -9.87 47.69 -8.80
N SER A 166 -10.48 48.00 -9.95
CA SER A 166 -11.81 48.60 -9.97
C SER A 166 -12.89 47.64 -9.45
N THR A 167 -13.96 48.18 -8.86
CA THR A 167 -15.13 47.39 -8.41
C THR A 167 -15.78 46.62 -9.57
N SER A 168 -15.79 47.21 -10.77
CA SER A 168 -16.26 46.56 -12.00
C SER A 168 -15.41 45.34 -12.37
N HIS A 169 -14.08 45.45 -12.27
CA HIS A 169 -13.18 44.34 -12.55
C HIS A 169 -13.42 43.18 -11.55
N ILE A 170 -13.59 43.47 -10.27
CA ILE A 170 -13.90 42.45 -9.25
C ILE A 170 -15.23 41.76 -9.57
N SER A 171 -16.30 42.53 -9.86
CA SER A 171 -17.59 41.95 -10.26
C SER A 171 -17.47 41.04 -11.49
N MET A 172 -16.67 41.45 -12.48
CA MET A 172 -16.38 40.66 -13.67
C MET A 172 -15.59 39.39 -13.34
N LEU A 173 -14.60 39.45 -12.45
CA LEU A 173 -13.86 38.26 -12.00
C LEU A 173 -14.78 37.23 -11.34
N PHE A 174 -15.66 37.67 -10.43
CA PHE A 174 -16.65 36.78 -9.80
C PHE A 174 -17.56 36.16 -10.86
N LYS A 175 -18.09 36.96 -11.79
CA LYS A 175 -19.00 36.45 -12.81
C LYS A 175 -18.31 35.48 -13.78
N ASN A 176 -17.10 35.78 -14.24
CA ASN A 176 -16.42 34.98 -15.26
C ASN A 176 -15.74 33.74 -14.68
N ARG A 177 -15.12 33.88 -13.50
CA ARG A 177 -14.30 32.80 -12.90
C ARG A 177 -15.11 31.96 -11.92
N LEU A 178 -16.04 32.54 -11.16
CA LEU A 178 -16.86 31.81 -10.17
C LEU A 178 -18.30 31.57 -10.63
N ASN A 179 -18.72 32.06 -11.80
CA ASN A 179 -20.08 31.96 -12.34
C ASN A 179 -21.20 32.46 -11.39
N ILE A 180 -20.86 33.27 -10.38
CA ILE A 180 -21.82 33.88 -9.45
C ILE A 180 -21.45 35.33 -9.17
N SER A 181 -22.42 36.14 -8.74
CA SER A 181 -22.12 37.51 -8.34
C SER A 181 -21.36 37.56 -7.00
N PHE A 182 -20.62 38.66 -6.76
CA PHE A 182 -19.98 38.93 -5.47
C PHE A 182 -20.95 38.86 -4.28
N HIS A 183 -22.17 39.39 -4.46
CA HIS A 183 -23.19 39.39 -3.41
C HIS A 183 -23.70 37.98 -3.10
N GLU A 184 -23.88 37.14 -4.12
CA GLU A 184 -24.27 35.73 -3.94
C GLU A 184 -23.14 34.91 -3.30
N TYR A 185 -21.89 35.16 -3.70
CA TYR A 185 -20.72 34.51 -3.11
C TYR A 185 -20.65 34.80 -1.61
N THR A 186 -20.66 36.07 -1.23
CA THR A 186 -20.55 36.47 0.18
C THR A 186 -21.76 36.03 1.00
N ALA A 187 -22.98 36.13 0.45
CA ALA A 187 -24.19 35.67 1.15
C ALA A 187 -24.19 34.15 1.37
N SER A 188 -23.87 33.35 0.35
CA SER A 188 -23.80 31.89 0.48
C SER A 188 -22.68 31.45 1.43
N LEU A 189 -21.50 32.08 1.36
CA LEU A 189 -20.39 31.78 2.26
C LEU A 189 -20.72 32.11 3.72
N ARG A 190 -21.35 33.27 3.98
CA ARG A 190 -21.85 33.63 5.32
C ARG A 190 -22.81 32.58 5.86
N ILE A 191 -23.74 32.10 5.03
CA ILE A 191 -24.66 31.03 5.46
C ILE A 191 -23.88 29.76 5.80
N ALA A 192 -23.00 29.26 4.91
CA ALA A 192 -22.22 28.05 5.16
C ALA A 192 -21.43 28.13 6.48
N LYS A 193 -20.65 29.20 6.67
CA LYS A 193 -19.85 29.39 7.87
C LYS A 193 -20.68 29.56 9.15
N SER A 194 -21.85 30.20 9.05
CA SER A 194 -22.77 30.32 10.19
C SER A 194 -23.39 29.01 10.64
N MET A 195 -23.36 27.95 9.82
CA MET A 195 -23.94 26.65 10.18
C MET A 195 -23.21 26.00 11.36
N LYS A 196 -21.93 26.30 11.58
CA LYS A 196 -21.19 25.90 12.78
C LYS A 196 -21.87 26.38 14.06
N ASP A 197 -22.41 27.61 14.05
CA ASP A 197 -23.10 28.19 15.21
C ASP A 197 -24.49 27.60 15.47
N ILE A 198 -25.16 27.12 14.41
CA ILE A 198 -26.45 26.45 14.52
C ILE A 198 -26.27 25.02 15.01
N SER A 199 -25.36 24.31 14.35
CA SER A 199 -25.23 22.86 14.51
C SER A 199 -24.38 22.52 15.73
N THR A 200 -23.29 23.26 16.01
CA THR A 200 -22.35 22.93 17.10
C THR A 200 -22.71 23.62 18.41
N TYR A 201 -23.05 24.91 18.35
CA TYR A 201 -23.14 25.77 19.54
C TYR A 201 -24.57 26.15 19.94
N ASP A 202 -25.58 25.67 19.22
CA ASP A 202 -26.99 25.87 19.54
C ASP A 202 -27.42 27.35 19.69
N LYS A 203 -26.69 28.28 19.06
CA LYS A 203 -26.88 29.73 19.31
C LYS A 203 -28.26 30.19 18.85
N LYS A 204 -28.83 31.17 19.56
CA LYS A 204 -30.08 31.83 19.14
C LYS A 204 -29.86 32.52 17.79
N ILE A 205 -30.82 32.40 16.86
CA ILE A 205 -30.74 32.99 15.51
C ILE A 205 -30.43 34.50 15.54
N LYS A 206 -30.93 35.24 16.54
CA LYS A 206 -30.61 36.67 16.71
C LYS A 206 -29.11 36.93 16.93
N ILE A 207 -28.44 36.06 17.68
CA ILE A 207 -27.01 36.15 17.95
C ILE A 207 -26.23 35.79 16.70
N ILE A 208 -26.62 34.72 16.01
CA ILE A 208 -25.98 34.27 14.75
C ILE A 208 -26.06 35.38 13.70
N ALA A 209 -27.25 35.97 13.50
CA ALA A 209 -27.40 37.08 12.56
C ALA A 209 -26.45 38.25 12.88
N ASN A 210 -26.26 38.57 14.16
CA ASN A 210 -25.33 39.62 14.56
C ASN A 210 -23.85 39.24 14.30
N ILE A 211 -23.42 38.03 14.68
CA ILE A 211 -22.05 37.54 14.49
C ILE A 211 -21.65 37.57 13.01
N TRP A 212 -22.58 37.20 12.12
CA TRP A 212 -22.33 37.14 10.67
C TRP A 212 -22.74 38.42 9.94
N SER A 213 -22.84 39.55 10.65
CA SER A 213 -23.10 40.90 10.12
C SER A 213 -24.35 41.00 9.24
N TYR A 214 -25.43 40.30 9.59
CA TYR A 214 -26.74 40.49 8.96
C TYR A 214 -27.48 41.67 9.59
N PRO A 215 -28.09 42.56 8.79
CA PRO A 215 -28.83 43.73 9.31
C PRO A 215 -29.98 43.38 10.24
N SER A 216 -30.58 42.20 10.05
CA SER A 216 -31.65 41.69 10.90
C SER A 216 -31.67 40.16 10.90
N PRO A 217 -32.22 39.53 11.95
CA PRO A 217 -32.48 38.08 11.96
C PRO A 217 -33.38 37.64 10.80
N THR A 218 -34.29 38.50 10.35
CA THR A 218 -35.18 38.24 9.20
C THR A 218 -34.39 38.06 7.91
N ASN A 219 -33.42 38.94 7.64
CA ASN A 219 -32.57 38.83 6.44
C ASN A 219 -31.74 37.55 6.44
N TYR A 220 -31.22 37.16 7.61
CA TYR A 220 -30.52 35.88 7.78
C TYR A 220 -31.44 34.70 7.45
N ILE A 221 -32.66 34.66 8.00
CA ILE A 221 -33.63 33.58 7.74
C ILE A 221 -34.01 33.51 6.26
N ILE A 222 -34.19 34.65 5.59
CA ILE A 222 -34.49 34.71 4.15
C ILE A 222 -33.34 34.10 3.33
N HIS A 223 -32.10 34.53 3.57
CA HIS A 223 -30.94 33.98 2.87
C HIS A 223 -30.73 32.50 3.18
N PHE A 224 -30.87 32.10 4.44
CA PHE A 224 -30.77 30.69 4.84
C PHE A 224 -31.81 29.84 4.10
N LYS A 225 -33.08 30.28 4.06
CA LYS A 225 -34.14 29.58 3.33
C LYS A 225 -33.89 29.59 1.82
N LYS A 226 -33.32 30.66 1.27
CA LYS A 226 -32.94 30.74 -0.16
C LYS A 226 -31.94 29.65 -0.54
N TYR A 227 -30.90 29.44 0.27
CA TYR A 227 -29.82 28.50 -0.07
C TYR A 227 -30.08 27.05 0.38
N LEU A 228 -30.84 26.84 1.46
CA LEU A 228 -31.07 25.51 2.05
C LEU A 228 -32.52 25.02 1.91
N GLY A 229 -33.41 25.82 1.32
CA GLY A 229 -34.83 25.49 1.13
C GLY A 229 -35.69 25.51 2.40
N VAL A 230 -35.08 25.47 3.59
CA VAL A 230 -35.76 25.42 4.89
C VAL A 230 -35.33 26.55 5.81
N THR A 231 -36.10 26.86 6.85
CA THR A 231 -35.70 27.85 7.86
C THR A 231 -34.64 27.26 8.81
N PRO A 232 -33.80 28.10 9.47
CA PRO A 232 -32.80 27.61 10.43
C PRO A 232 -33.38 26.72 11.53
N LYS A 233 -34.58 27.07 12.05
CA LYS A 233 -35.28 26.29 13.07
C LYS A 233 -35.67 24.90 12.55
N LYS A 234 -36.19 24.82 11.32
CA LYS A 234 -36.57 23.55 10.70
C LYS A 234 -35.34 22.71 10.37
N TYR A 235 -34.26 23.33 9.87
CA TYR A 235 -33.00 22.65 9.56
C TYR A 235 -32.45 21.89 10.75
N LYS A 236 -32.45 22.52 11.92
CA LYS A 236 -31.97 21.93 13.18
C LYS A 236 -32.75 20.68 13.63
N SER A 237 -34.01 20.58 13.24
CA SER A 237 -34.87 19.42 13.53
C SER A 237 -34.83 18.32 12.46
N LEU A 238 -34.06 18.51 11.38
CA LEU A 238 -33.96 17.49 10.33
C LEU A 238 -33.15 16.29 10.82
N SER A 239 -33.61 15.10 10.46
CA SER A 239 -32.76 13.91 10.53
C SER A 239 -31.67 13.97 9.47
N ILE A 240 -30.61 13.19 9.66
CA ILE A 240 -29.51 13.05 8.68
C ILE A 240 -30.07 12.65 7.30
N GLN A 241 -31.05 11.75 7.25
CA GLN A 241 -31.67 11.31 5.98
C GLN A 241 -32.50 12.40 5.29
N ALA A 242 -33.01 13.37 6.04
CA ALA A 242 -33.80 14.48 5.52
C ALA A 242 -32.93 15.65 5.02
N LYS A 243 -31.63 15.67 5.35
CA LYS A 243 -30.68 16.61 4.77
C LYS A 243 -30.34 16.20 3.33
N THR A 244 -30.32 17.16 2.42
CA THR A 244 -30.13 16.93 0.99
C THR A 244 -29.22 17.97 0.37
N ILE A 245 -28.63 17.65 -0.78
CA ILE A 245 -27.97 18.63 -1.63
C ILE A 245 -29.08 19.43 -2.35
N PRO A 246 -29.06 20.78 -2.29
CA PRO A 246 -30.07 21.63 -2.93
C PRO A 246 -29.82 21.74 -4.44
N LEU A 247 -29.93 20.62 -5.15
CA LEU A 247 -29.68 20.51 -6.58
C LEU A 247 -30.66 19.51 -7.21
N ASP A 248 -31.55 20.01 -8.07
CA ASP A 248 -32.70 19.26 -8.59
C ASP A 248 -32.30 18.18 -9.63
N ILE A 249 -31.15 18.34 -10.29
CA ILE A 249 -30.63 17.37 -11.28
C ILE A 249 -30.04 16.10 -10.65
N LEU A 250 -30.03 16.00 -9.32
CA LEU A 250 -29.51 14.82 -8.61
C LEU A 250 -30.59 13.78 -8.39
N GLU A 251 -30.36 12.58 -8.90
CA GLU A 251 -31.25 11.43 -8.65
C GLU A 251 -30.78 10.65 -7.43
N SER A 252 -31.68 10.41 -6.46
CA SER A 252 -31.42 9.55 -5.29
C SER A 252 -32.41 8.39 -5.18
N ASP A 253 -33.16 8.10 -6.24
CA ASP A 253 -34.10 6.99 -6.27
C ASP A 253 -33.31 5.66 -6.27
N TYR A 254 -33.68 4.76 -5.36
CA TYR A 254 -33.02 3.48 -5.23
C TYR A 254 -33.12 2.62 -6.51
N GLU A 255 -34.24 2.65 -7.24
CA GLU A 255 -34.44 1.88 -8.46
C GLU A 255 -33.58 2.40 -9.62
N VAL A 256 -33.21 3.68 -9.60
CA VAL A 256 -32.21 4.25 -10.51
C VAL A 256 -30.83 3.78 -10.08
N LEU A 257 -30.45 4.02 -8.82
CA LEU A 257 -29.12 3.71 -8.29
C LEU A 257 -28.78 2.22 -8.38
N LYS A 258 -29.77 1.32 -8.22
CA LYS A 258 -29.61 -0.13 -8.35
C LYS A 258 -29.25 -0.56 -9.78
N LYS A 259 -29.67 0.21 -10.80
CA LYS A 259 -29.41 -0.10 -12.22
C LYS A 259 -28.05 0.43 -12.69
N ILE A 260 -27.46 1.38 -11.96
CA ILE A 260 -26.14 1.92 -12.28
C ILE A 260 -25.12 0.79 -12.10
N LYS A 261 -24.51 0.37 -13.21
CA LYS A 261 -23.35 -0.49 -13.19
C LYS A 261 -22.12 0.39 -13.08
N TYR A 262 -21.35 0.22 -12.01
CA TYR A 262 -20.02 0.80 -11.93
C TYR A 262 -19.02 -0.23 -12.43
N ASP A 263 -18.68 -0.16 -13.71
CA ASP A 263 -17.44 -0.74 -14.22
C ASP A 263 -16.35 0.33 -14.01
N SER A 264 -15.38 0.08 -13.13
CA SER A 264 -14.31 1.05 -12.86
C SER A 264 -13.67 1.52 -14.18
N PRO A 265 -13.64 2.83 -14.49
CA PRO A 265 -13.01 3.37 -15.69
C PRO A 265 -11.48 3.44 -15.55
N GLU A 266 -10.86 2.61 -14.72
CA GLU A 266 -9.51 2.21 -15.08
C GLU A 266 -9.68 1.32 -16.30
N LYS A 267 -9.40 1.86 -17.48
CA LYS A 267 -9.46 1.10 -18.73
C LYS A 267 -8.87 -0.29 -18.50
N LYS A 268 -9.61 -1.31 -18.93
CA LYS A 268 -9.07 -2.57 -19.47
C LYS A 268 -8.16 -2.23 -20.66
N LYS A 269 -7.13 -1.40 -20.43
CA LYS A 269 -6.08 -1.15 -21.39
C LYS A 269 -5.25 -2.40 -21.32
N ASP A 270 -5.27 -3.13 -22.42
CA ASP A 270 -4.32 -4.20 -22.59
C ASP A 270 -2.91 -3.62 -22.49
N ILE A 271 -2.01 -4.39 -21.88
CA ILE A 271 -0.64 -3.96 -21.63
C ILE A 271 0.21 -4.58 -22.73
N HIS A 272 0.84 -3.75 -23.53
CA HIS A 272 1.78 -4.23 -24.55
C HIS A 272 3.17 -4.38 -23.93
N VAL A 273 3.75 -5.56 -24.06
CA VAL A 273 5.09 -5.89 -23.58
C VAL A 273 5.92 -6.27 -24.79
N THR A 274 6.79 -5.35 -25.22
CA THR A 274 7.78 -5.64 -26.26
C THR A 274 9.08 -6.04 -25.59
N ILE A 275 9.48 -7.30 -25.75
CA ILE A 275 10.75 -7.81 -25.25
C ILE A 275 11.86 -7.22 -26.13
N ASP A 276 12.77 -6.48 -25.50
CA ASP A 276 13.96 -5.92 -26.14
C ASP A 276 15.21 -6.29 -25.35
N ASP A 277 16.10 -7.07 -25.96
CA ASP A 277 17.38 -7.48 -25.38
C ASP A 277 18.21 -6.29 -24.87
N ALA A 278 18.16 -5.15 -25.56
CA ALA A 278 18.93 -3.97 -25.19
C ALA A 278 18.41 -3.29 -23.90
N SER A 279 17.15 -3.52 -23.54
CA SER A 279 16.52 -3.00 -22.31
C SER A 279 16.82 -3.84 -21.07
N ILE A 280 17.16 -5.13 -21.25
CA ILE A 280 17.39 -6.10 -20.18
C ILE A 280 18.79 -5.91 -19.59
N THR A 281 18.95 -4.82 -18.84
CA THR A 281 20.25 -4.37 -18.31
C THR A 281 20.23 -4.19 -16.79
N ASP A 282 19.04 -4.14 -16.20
CA ASP A 282 18.91 -4.02 -14.75
C ASP A 282 19.38 -5.31 -14.06
N ARG A 283 19.74 -5.17 -12.79
CA ARG A 283 20.24 -6.31 -12.02
C ARG A 283 19.14 -7.35 -11.79
N PRO A 284 19.52 -8.63 -11.58
CA PRO A 284 18.58 -9.68 -11.26
C PRO A 284 17.84 -9.39 -9.95
N PHE A 285 16.57 -9.80 -9.91
CA PHE A 285 15.74 -9.60 -8.73
C PHE A 285 16.10 -10.59 -7.62
N SER A 286 16.25 -10.12 -6.38
CA SER A 286 16.57 -11.00 -5.25
C SER A 286 15.57 -10.79 -4.12
N TYR A 287 14.83 -11.84 -3.78
CA TYR A 287 13.69 -11.73 -2.89
C TYR A 287 13.48 -13.02 -2.09
N PHE A 288 13.15 -12.87 -0.80
CA PHE A 288 12.98 -13.99 0.15
C PHE A 288 14.19 -14.92 0.32
N ASN A 289 15.39 -14.35 0.37
CA ASN A 289 16.63 -15.10 0.56
C ASN A 289 16.93 -15.44 2.03
N LEU A 290 16.12 -15.00 3.00
CA LEU A 290 16.23 -15.42 4.40
C LEU A 290 14.96 -16.17 4.79
N VAL A 291 15.06 -17.49 4.96
CA VAL A 291 13.93 -18.30 5.43
C VAL A 291 13.95 -18.34 6.95
N ASP A 292 13.08 -17.57 7.59
CA ASP A 292 12.93 -17.52 9.04
C ASP A 292 12.23 -18.78 9.55
N ILE A 293 13.00 -19.64 10.19
CA ILE A 293 12.51 -20.93 10.69
C ILE A 293 11.86 -20.81 12.06
N GLY A 294 11.95 -19.64 12.70
CA GLY A 294 11.62 -19.48 14.10
C GLY A 294 12.60 -20.29 14.97
N PRO A 295 12.11 -21.26 15.77
CA PRO A 295 12.94 -22.07 16.64
C PRO A 295 13.79 -23.11 15.89
N PHE A 296 14.90 -23.52 16.50
CA PHE A 296 15.81 -24.52 15.93
C PHE A 296 15.14 -25.87 15.60
N ASP A 297 14.04 -26.22 16.26
CA ASP A 297 13.37 -27.52 16.08
C ASP A 297 12.79 -27.71 14.66
N ASN A 298 12.54 -26.62 13.93
CA ASN A 298 12.01 -26.68 12.57
C ASN A 298 13.07 -27.06 11.51
N ILE A 299 14.32 -27.22 11.92
CA ILE A 299 15.44 -27.54 11.02
C ILE A 299 15.21 -28.84 10.23
N ASP A 300 14.61 -29.85 10.88
CA ASP A 300 14.45 -31.19 10.28
C ASP A 300 13.46 -31.17 9.12
N MET A 301 12.45 -30.32 9.19
CA MET A 301 11.53 -30.09 8.09
C MET A 301 12.25 -29.46 6.90
N ILE A 302 13.07 -28.42 7.14
CA ILE A 302 13.77 -27.68 6.08
C ILE A 302 14.85 -28.52 5.40
N ILE A 303 15.64 -29.26 6.17
CA ILE A 303 16.70 -30.11 5.61
C ILE A 303 16.10 -31.16 4.68
N ASN A 304 14.89 -31.64 4.96
CA ASN A 304 14.23 -32.67 4.17
C ASN A 304 13.48 -32.15 2.95
N GLU A 305 13.22 -30.85 2.88
CA GLU A 305 12.53 -30.24 1.76
C GLU A 305 13.40 -30.18 0.49
N PRO A 306 13.00 -30.84 -0.62
CA PRO A 306 13.82 -30.95 -1.82
C PRO A 306 14.22 -29.61 -2.44
N ILE A 307 13.38 -28.57 -2.32
CA ILE A 307 13.67 -27.25 -2.88
C ILE A 307 14.97 -26.66 -2.33
N PHE A 308 15.29 -26.90 -1.05
CA PHE A 308 16.52 -26.43 -0.41
C PHE A 308 17.74 -27.31 -0.71
N ARG A 309 17.52 -28.52 -1.27
CA ARG A 309 18.59 -29.43 -1.71
C ARG A 309 18.95 -29.27 -3.19
N TYR A 310 17.95 -29.18 -4.06
CA TYR A 310 18.12 -29.24 -5.52
C TYR A 310 18.27 -27.87 -6.19
N LYS A 311 17.58 -26.85 -5.67
CA LYS A 311 17.72 -25.48 -6.11
C LYS A 311 18.51 -24.75 -5.03
N ASN A 312 19.83 -24.92 -5.04
CA ASN A 312 20.68 -23.94 -4.38
C ASN A 312 20.31 -22.58 -4.98
N PHE A 313 19.54 -21.78 -4.23
CA PHE A 313 19.18 -20.38 -4.47
C PHE A 313 20.47 -19.55 -4.45
N SER A 314 21.32 -19.81 -5.44
CA SER A 314 22.70 -19.39 -5.48
C SER A 314 22.82 -18.36 -6.57
N ASN A 315 22.40 -17.13 -6.27
CA ASN A 315 22.87 -15.95 -7.00
C ASN A 315 22.88 -14.67 -6.15
N TYR A 316 23.97 -13.92 -6.33
CA TYR A 316 24.35 -12.59 -5.79
C TYR A 316 24.66 -12.48 -4.29
N LYS A 317 25.13 -11.28 -3.89
CA LYS A 317 25.93 -10.94 -2.69
C LYS A 317 25.47 -11.66 -1.42
N LEU A 318 24.17 -11.83 -1.22
CA LEU A 318 23.57 -12.65 -0.18
C LEU A 318 22.87 -13.87 -0.81
N LYS A 319 23.53 -15.05 -0.78
CA LYS A 319 22.91 -16.33 -1.18
C LYS A 319 21.79 -16.69 -0.19
N SER A 320 20.89 -17.64 -0.50
CA SER A 320 19.85 -17.96 0.48
C SER A 320 20.40 -18.54 1.78
N TYR A 321 19.88 -18.03 2.89
CA TYR A 321 20.18 -18.42 4.26
C TYR A 321 18.95 -19.00 4.94
N ILE A 322 19.15 -20.09 5.67
CA ILE A 322 18.23 -20.51 6.73
C ILE A 322 18.45 -19.55 7.88
N TYR A 323 17.46 -18.74 8.21
CA TYR A 323 17.51 -17.77 9.29
C TYR A 323 16.87 -18.33 10.55
N VAL A 324 17.66 -18.42 11.62
CA VAL A 324 17.17 -18.76 12.94
C VAL A 324 16.95 -17.47 13.71
N SER A 325 15.68 -17.10 13.89
CA SER A 325 15.29 -15.85 14.55
C SER A 325 15.24 -15.95 16.09
N GLU A 326 15.23 -17.18 16.62
CA GLU A 326 15.40 -17.45 18.04
C GLU A 326 16.75 -16.91 18.54
N SER A 327 16.76 -16.34 19.75
CA SER A 327 17.97 -15.83 20.39
C SER A 327 18.88 -17.01 20.76
N PHE A 328 20.06 -17.05 20.16
CA PHE A 328 21.03 -18.12 20.39
C PHE A 328 21.42 -18.27 21.87
N GLU A 329 21.37 -17.16 22.61
CA GLU A 329 21.64 -17.13 24.05
C GLU A 329 20.66 -18.01 24.86
N GLN A 330 19.40 -18.09 24.43
CA GLN A 330 18.39 -18.95 25.07
C GLN A 330 18.70 -20.43 24.82
N THR A 331 19.14 -20.76 23.60
CA THR A 331 19.51 -22.14 23.21
C THR A 331 20.73 -22.67 23.99
N ILE A 332 21.68 -21.82 24.36
CA ILE A 332 22.86 -22.22 25.16
C ILE A 332 22.50 -22.44 26.63
N ASN A 333 21.62 -21.62 27.20
CA ASN A 333 21.36 -21.60 28.64
C ASN A 333 20.48 -22.76 29.12
N ASP A 334 19.53 -23.23 28.30
CA ASP A 334 18.55 -24.22 28.75
C ASP A 334 19.04 -25.67 28.57
N TYR A 335 19.84 -25.99 27.54
CA TYR A 335 20.32 -27.35 27.27
C TYR A 335 21.65 -27.38 26.48
N GLN A 336 22.79 -27.12 27.13
CA GLN A 336 24.11 -26.99 26.47
C GLN A 336 24.46 -28.11 25.48
N GLN A 337 24.14 -29.38 25.78
CA GLN A 337 24.42 -30.51 24.88
C GLN A 337 23.50 -30.52 23.65
N GLU A 338 22.21 -30.23 23.83
CA GLU A 338 21.21 -30.26 22.76
C GLU A 338 21.42 -29.12 21.76
N GLY A 339 21.72 -27.91 22.26
CA GLY A 339 22.07 -26.76 21.43
C GLY A 339 23.31 -26.99 20.56
N ILE A 340 24.35 -27.65 21.12
CA ILE A 340 25.54 -28.05 20.36
C ILE A 340 25.17 -29.03 19.24
N VAL A 341 24.36 -30.04 19.53
CA VAL A 341 23.95 -31.04 18.52
C VAL A 341 23.14 -30.37 17.40
N LYS A 342 22.18 -29.50 17.74
CA LYS A 342 21.37 -28.76 16.76
C LYS A 342 22.23 -27.86 15.87
N LEU A 343 23.17 -27.10 16.46
CA LEU A 343 24.06 -26.23 15.69
C LEU A 343 25.06 -27.01 14.84
N ARG A 344 25.61 -28.11 15.35
CA ARG A 344 26.45 -29.03 14.55
C ARG A 344 25.67 -29.61 13.38
N LYS A 345 24.41 -29.98 13.59
CA LYS A 345 23.53 -30.47 12.53
C LYS A 345 23.36 -29.40 11.45
N LEU A 346 23.00 -28.17 11.83
CA LEU A 346 22.89 -27.02 10.91
C LEU A 346 24.17 -26.83 10.09
N LEU A 347 25.31 -26.66 10.75
CA LEU A 347 26.58 -26.32 10.09
C LEU A 347 27.03 -27.41 9.09
N LYS A 348 26.57 -28.66 9.26
CA LYS A 348 26.80 -29.76 8.32
C LYS A 348 25.90 -29.75 7.08
N THR A 349 24.81 -28.97 7.06
CA THR A 349 23.75 -29.09 6.02
C THR A 349 24.14 -28.62 4.62
N GLN A 350 25.35 -28.12 4.37
CA GLN A 350 25.75 -27.44 3.13
C GLN A 350 24.91 -26.18 2.78
N VAL A 351 23.85 -25.89 3.54
CA VAL A 351 23.02 -24.70 3.42
C VAL A 351 23.63 -23.58 4.25
N ALA A 352 23.57 -22.35 3.75
CA ALA A 352 24.07 -21.19 4.50
C ALA A 352 23.12 -20.84 5.65
N ILE A 353 23.65 -20.40 6.79
CA ILE A 353 22.86 -20.15 8.00
C ILE A 353 23.01 -18.71 8.47
N ALA A 354 21.89 -18.05 8.77
CA ALA A 354 21.84 -16.74 9.36
C ALA A 354 21.44 -16.85 10.83
N ILE A 355 22.21 -16.22 11.72
CA ILE A 355 22.00 -16.30 13.18
C ILE A 355 22.01 -14.88 13.74
N LYS A 356 21.03 -14.57 14.57
CA LYS A 356 21.03 -13.32 15.36
C LYS A 356 21.94 -13.49 16.58
N LEU A 357 22.90 -12.58 16.73
CA LEU A 357 23.81 -12.55 17.88
C LEU A 357 23.59 -11.29 18.71
N SER A 358 23.52 -11.46 20.02
CA SER A 358 23.39 -10.36 20.98
C SER A 358 24.69 -10.05 21.72
N ASP A 359 25.68 -10.97 21.73
CA ASP A 359 26.92 -10.78 22.48
C ASP A 359 28.14 -11.53 21.87
N PHE A 360 29.34 -11.14 22.31
CA PHE A 360 30.60 -11.71 21.82
C PHE A 360 30.88 -13.14 22.31
N LYS A 361 30.33 -13.55 23.46
CA LYS A 361 30.53 -14.92 23.98
C LYS A 361 29.80 -15.93 23.10
N SER A 362 28.59 -15.58 22.65
CA SER A 362 27.81 -16.33 21.68
C SER A 362 28.57 -16.54 20.37
N TYR A 363 29.24 -15.49 19.85
CA TYR A 363 30.16 -15.63 18.71
C TYR A 363 31.30 -16.61 18.99
N GLN A 364 32.01 -16.46 20.12
CA GLN A 364 33.13 -17.36 20.48
C GLN A 364 32.70 -18.83 20.58
N PHE A 365 31.49 -19.08 21.07
CA PHE A 365 30.93 -20.42 21.17
C PHE A 365 30.67 -21.04 19.78
N ILE A 366 30.11 -20.27 18.83
CA ILE A 366 29.93 -20.71 17.44
C ILE A 366 31.28 -20.98 16.78
N VAL A 367 32.28 -20.11 16.98
CA VAL A 367 33.65 -20.31 16.47
C VAL A 367 34.21 -21.66 16.94
N LYS A 368 34.06 -21.98 18.23
CA LYS A 368 34.50 -23.25 18.80
C LYS A 368 33.79 -24.46 18.16
N ILE A 369 32.50 -24.35 17.84
CA ILE A 369 31.78 -25.44 17.17
C ILE A 369 32.24 -25.63 15.73
N ILE A 370 32.48 -24.53 14.99
CA ILE A 370 33.05 -24.59 13.64
C ILE A 370 34.44 -25.24 13.67
N GLU A 371 35.26 -24.84 14.64
CA GLU A 371 36.57 -25.44 14.91
C GLU A 371 36.49 -26.95 15.18
N ASP A 372 35.64 -27.37 16.12
CA ASP A 372 35.42 -28.78 16.43
C ASP A 372 35.00 -29.58 15.19
N LEU A 373 34.10 -29.03 14.36
CA LEU A 373 33.64 -29.68 13.13
C LEU A 373 34.76 -29.81 12.11
N HIS A 374 35.54 -28.76 11.91
CA HIS A 374 36.67 -28.78 10.98
C HIS A 374 37.71 -29.84 11.36
N PHE A 375 38.08 -29.92 12.65
CA PHE A 375 39.02 -30.94 13.12
C PHE A 375 38.48 -32.36 12.89
N LEU A 376 37.22 -32.62 13.25
CA LEU A 376 36.59 -33.93 13.04
C LEU A 376 36.53 -34.35 11.56
N GLU A 377 36.32 -33.40 10.64
CA GLU A 377 36.24 -33.68 9.21
C GLU A 377 37.62 -33.85 8.57
N SER A 378 38.61 -33.07 9.01
CA SER A 378 40.01 -33.14 8.54
C SER A 378 40.69 -34.48 8.86
N GLU A 379 40.25 -35.17 9.91
CA GLU A 379 40.76 -36.50 10.29
C GLU A 379 40.16 -37.64 9.47
N HIS A 380 39.04 -37.43 8.76
CA HIS A 380 38.22 -38.54 8.23
C HIS A 380 37.84 -38.47 6.74
N LEU A 381 38.04 -37.36 6.01
CA LEU A 381 37.77 -37.26 4.56
C LEU A 381 38.70 -36.30 3.79
N PRO A 382 38.97 -36.53 2.49
CA PRO A 382 39.57 -35.51 1.63
C PRO A 382 38.60 -34.34 1.41
N SER A 383 39.13 -33.12 1.48
CA SER A 383 38.40 -31.85 1.37
C SER A 383 37.41 -31.84 0.20
N THR A 384 36.11 -31.86 0.50
CA THR A 384 35.11 -31.41 -0.48
C THR A 384 35.15 -29.89 -0.55
N ASP A 385 35.03 -29.33 -1.75
CA ASP A 385 35.18 -27.89 -2.05
C ASP A 385 34.03 -27.00 -1.46
N ASN A 386 33.25 -27.54 -0.52
CA ASN A 386 32.01 -26.95 -0.07
C ASN A 386 32.20 -26.20 1.25
N LYS A 387 32.65 -24.95 1.14
CA LYS A 387 32.89 -24.05 2.27
C LYS A 387 31.58 -23.67 2.97
N GLY A 388 31.54 -23.86 4.29
CA GLY A 388 30.44 -23.42 5.16
C GLY A 388 30.20 -21.91 5.04
N ARG A 389 28.97 -21.45 5.22
CA ARG A 389 28.61 -20.02 5.11
C ARG A 389 27.69 -19.62 6.26
N VAL A 390 28.10 -18.62 7.02
CA VAL A 390 27.35 -18.09 8.16
C VAL A 390 27.19 -16.57 8.04
N LEU A 391 25.97 -16.07 8.22
CA LEU A 391 25.66 -14.66 8.33
C LEU A 391 25.31 -14.34 9.79
N PHE A 392 26.03 -13.40 10.40
CA PHE A 392 25.68 -12.88 11.71
C PHE A 392 24.87 -11.59 11.59
N LEU A 393 23.68 -11.57 12.19
CA LEU A 393 22.86 -10.37 12.37
C LEU A 393 23.20 -9.77 13.74
N LEU A 394 23.71 -8.55 13.73
CA LEU A 394 24.35 -7.89 14.87
C LEU A 394 23.59 -6.62 15.24
N ASP A 395 23.28 -6.45 16.52
CA ASP A 395 22.64 -5.24 17.07
C ASP A 395 23.67 -4.43 17.87
N THR A 396 23.99 -3.22 17.41
CA THR A 396 24.99 -2.34 18.04
C THR A 396 24.59 -1.82 19.41
N ASN A 397 23.31 -1.95 19.80
CA ASN A 397 22.87 -1.65 21.17
C ASN A 397 23.20 -2.78 22.14
N LYS A 398 23.41 -4.00 21.64
CA LYS A 398 23.70 -5.18 22.45
C LYS A 398 25.18 -5.56 22.42
N MET A 399 25.85 -5.28 21.31
CA MET A 399 27.24 -5.63 21.07
C MET A 399 28.06 -4.40 20.69
N SER A 400 29.22 -4.24 21.33
CA SER A 400 30.10 -3.09 21.08
C SER A 400 30.69 -3.12 19.66
N THR A 401 30.95 -1.94 19.08
CA THR A 401 31.61 -1.82 17.77
C THR A 401 32.99 -2.47 17.76
N ASP A 402 33.74 -2.40 18.87
CA ASP A 402 35.03 -3.06 19.03
C ASP A 402 34.93 -4.59 18.98
N ASP A 403 33.89 -5.18 19.59
CA ASP A 403 33.67 -6.62 19.53
C ASP A 403 33.23 -7.05 18.12
N ILE A 404 32.42 -6.25 17.43
CA ILE A 404 32.03 -6.50 16.04
C ILE A 404 33.27 -6.44 15.12
N LYS A 405 34.21 -5.52 15.35
CA LYS A 405 35.49 -5.44 14.62
C LYS A 405 36.35 -6.70 14.78
N ARG A 406 36.19 -7.47 15.87
CA ARG A 406 36.93 -8.72 16.13
C ARG A 406 36.35 -9.95 15.42
N ILE A 407 35.15 -9.85 14.84
CA ILE A 407 34.55 -10.94 14.07
C ILE A 407 35.37 -11.16 12.79
N LYS A 408 35.92 -12.37 12.64
CA LYS A 408 36.72 -12.76 11.48
C LYS A 408 35.80 -13.06 10.30
N SER A 409 36.25 -12.74 9.08
CA SER A 409 35.52 -13.03 7.83
C SER A 409 35.66 -14.48 7.36
N ASP A 410 36.62 -15.22 7.91
CA ASP A 410 36.86 -16.64 7.63
C ASP A 410 37.26 -17.34 8.93
N ILE A 411 36.66 -18.50 9.17
CA ILE A 411 36.90 -19.36 10.32
C ILE A 411 36.95 -20.80 9.82
N TYR A 412 38.14 -21.39 9.74
CA TYR A 412 38.34 -22.80 9.36
C TYR A 412 37.57 -23.18 8.07
N ASP A 413 37.77 -22.40 7.00
CA ASP A 413 37.08 -22.53 5.70
C ASP A 413 35.57 -22.24 5.71
N THR A 414 35.03 -21.76 6.83
CA THR A 414 33.66 -21.21 6.90
C THR A 414 33.70 -19.71 6.67
N GLN A 415 33.06 -19.26 5.59
CA GLN A 415 32.92 -17.84 5.26
C GLN A 415 31.90 -17.18 6.19
N ILE A 416 32.31 -16.09 6.84
CA ILE A 416 31.49 -15.31 7.75
C ILE A 416 31.13 -13.97 7.11
N SER A 417 29.83 -13.65 7.09
CA SER A 417 29.30 -12.36 6.69
C SER A 417 28.63 -11.65 7.87
N LYS A 418 28.58 -10.31 7.83
CA LYS A 418 28.02 -9.46 8.88
C LYS A 418 26.87 -8.60 8.34
N ALA A 419 25.73 -8.64 9.02
CA ALA A 419 24.63 -7.70 8.85
C ALA A 419 24.46 -6.87 10.13
N ILE A 420 24.52 -5.54 10.02
CA ILE A 420 24.31 -4.64 11.17
C ILE A 420 22.88 -4.13 11.17
N ASP A 421 22.15 -4.33 12.26
CA ASP A 421 20.85 -3.71 12.49
C ASP A 421 21.01 -2.19 12.65
N ILE A 422 20.45 -1.45 11.71
CA ILE A 422 20.45 0.03 11.70
C ILE A 422 19.05 0.61 11.90
N THR A 423 18.11 -0.20 12.37
CA THR A 423 16.70 0.19 12.50
C THR A 423 16.54 1.39 13.44
N ASP A 424 17.27 1.44 14.55
CA ASP A 424 17.17 2.57 15.51
C ASP A 424 17.67 3.89 14.94
N PHE A 425 18.70 3.86 14.10
CA PHE A 425 19.19 5.07 13.45
C PHE A 425 18.10 5.66 12.56
N PHE A 426 17.44 4.82 11.76
CA PHE A 426 16.31 5.23 10.93
C PHE A 426 15.15 5.79 11.77
N ILE A 427 14.71 5.03 12.77
CA ILE A 427 13.57 5.38 13.62
C ILE A 427 13.81 6.72 14.36
N ASN A 428 15.02 6.95 14.84
CA ASN A 428 15.38 8.16 15.58
C ASN A 428 15.79 9.34 14.67
N GLY A 429 15.73 9.18 13.33
CA GLY A 429 16.14 10.20 12.38
C GLY A 429 17.64 10.53 12.45
N GLN A 430 18.47 9.58 12.88
CA GLN A 430 19.91 9.73 13.01
C GLN A 430 20.62 9.27 11.74
N GLN A 431 21.67 9.98 11.32
CA GLN A 431 22.57 9.49 10.28
C GLN A 431 23.44 8.35 10.82
N LEU A 432 23.89 7.45 9.94
CA LEU A 432 24.89 6.46 10.35
C LEU A 432 26.20 7.18 10.61
N ASP A 433 26.72 7.01 11.82
CA ASP A 433 28.01 7.56 12.19
C ASP A 433 29.17 6.78 11.54
N ASP A 434 30.35 7.40 11.54
CA ASP A 434 31.56 6.80 10.98
C ASP A 434 31.93 5.48 11.68
N SER A 435 31.57 5.32 12.96
CA SER A 435 31.88 4.11 13.72
C SER A 435 31.15 2.88 13.17
N ILE A 436 29.90 3.04 12.72
CA ILE A 436 29.11 1.99 12.08
C ILE A 436 29.62 1.72 10.66
N LEU A 437 29.97 2.76 9.90
CA LEU A 437 30.48 2.61 8.53
C LEU A 437 31.86 1.91 8.52
N GLU A 438 32.70 2.17 9.52
CA GLU A 438 34.01 1.52 9.71
C GLU A 438 33.92 0.01 9.97
N LEU A 439 32.78 -0.51 10.44
CA LEU A 439 32.59 -1.95 10.65
C LEU A 439 32.63 -2.76 9.35
N ARG A 440 32.51 -2.07 8.20
CA ARG A 440 32.54 -2.66 6.85
C ARG A 440 31.61 -3.87 6.75
N ALA A 441 30.37 -3.71 7.20
CA ALA A 441 29.40 -4.78 7.12
C ALA A 441 29.08 -5.14 5.66
N ASP A 442 28.81 -6.42 5.44
CA ASP A 442 28.38 -6.94 4.15
C ASP A 442 26.98 -6.42 3.82
N PHE A 443 26.13 -6.33 4.85
CA PHE A 443 24.74 -5.90 4.79
C PHE A 443 24.32 -5.04 5.99
N TYR A 444 23.19 -4.39 5.86
CA TYR A 444 22.54 -3.60 6.90
C TYR A 444 21.09 -4.06 7.04
N ALA A 445 20.68 -4.46 8.23
CA ALA A 445 19.35 -4.96 8.50
C ALA A 445 18.41 -3.82 8.94
N ILE A 446 17.18 -3.87 8.45
CA ILE A 446 16.06 -3.05 8.91
C ILE A 446 14.96 -4.00 9.40
N ASP A 447 14.63 -3.94 10.69
CA ASP A 447 13.60 -4.76 11.31
C ASP A 447 12.24 -4.04 11.30
N PHE A 448 11.35 -4.50 10.42
CA PHE A 448 10.05 -3.86 10.20
C PHE A 448 9.12 -4.04 11.41
N LYS A 449 9.30 -5.09 12.21
CA LYS A 449 8.55 -5.27 13.46
C LYS A 449 8.93 -4.19 14.47
N LYS A 450 10.23 -3.97 14.66
CA LYS A 450 10.77 -2.95 15.58
C LYS A 450 10.33 -1.55 15.17
N MET A 451 10.37 -1.24 13.88
CA MET A 451 9.83 0.04 13.36
C MET A 451 8.33 0.18 13.65
N ARG A 452 7.52 -0.84 13.36
CA ARG A 452 6.07 -0.78 13.58
C ARG A 452 5.72 -0.53 15.04
N GLU A 453 6.40 -1.22 15.96
CA GLU A 453 6.23 -1.07 17.39
C GLU A 453 6.54 0.37 17.85
N HIS A 454 7.62 0.97 17.34
CA HIS A 454 7.97 2.36 17.63
C HIS A 454 6.86 3.34 17.19
N TYR A 455 6.42 3.27 15.92
CA TYR A 455 5.41 4.20 15.41
C TYR A 455 4.02 4.00 16.05
N GLN A 456 3.68 2.79 16.50
CA GLN A 456 2.46 2.56 17.26
C GLN A 456 2.50 3.20 18.66
N SER A 457 3.68 3.26 19.28
CA SER A 457 3.85 3.83 20.62
C SER A 457 3.81 5.36 20.66
N THR A 458 4.04 6.05 19.54
CA THR A 458 4.20 7.51 19.47
C THR A 458 2.91 8.29 19.20
N GLU A 459 1.73 7.64 19.20
CA GLU A 459 0.43 8.20 18.74
C GLU A 459 0.45 8.79 17.31
N GLN A 460 1.55 8.66 16.57
CA GLN A 460 1.69 9.14 15.20
C GLN A 460 1.26 8.06 14.21
N HIS A 461 0.13 8.25 13.53
CA HIS A 461 -0.29 7.41 12.40
C HIS A 461 0.50 7.74 11.12
N VAL A 462 1.78 7.39 11.07
CA VAL A 462 2.59 7.51 9.85
C VAL A 462 2.13 6.45 8.82
N PRO A 463 1.69 6.84 7.61
CA PRO A 463 1.36 5.87 6.56
C PRO A 463 2.59 5.04 6.17
N PHE A 464 2.38 3.76 5.80
CA PHE A 464 3.49 2.94 5.30
C PHE A 464 4.14 3.55 4.06
N SER A 465 3.39 4.18 3.15
CA SER A 465 3.96 4.86 1.98
C SER A 465 4.91 6.01 2.34
N THR A 466 4.60 6.74 3.41
CA THR A 466 5.48 7.79 3.94
C THR A 466 6.73 7.17 4.56
N MET A 467 6.58 6.12 5.37
CA MET A 467 7.73 5.39 5.94
C MET A 467 8.62 4.77 4.85
N GLN A 468 8.02 4.23 3.80
CA GLN A 468 8.70 3.62 2.66
C GLN A 468 9.56 4.65 1.92
N SER A 469 8.99 5.84 1.64
CA SER A 469 9.72 6.94 1.01
C SER A 469 10.87 7.42 1.89
N SER A 470 10.61 7.68 3.18
CA SER A 470 11.63 8.12 4.12
C SER A 470 12.72 7.05 4.36
N LEU A 471 12.36 5.77 4.35
CA LEU A 471 13.33 4.66 4.44
C LEU A 471 14.25 4.65 3.23
N TYR A 472 13.72 4.79 2.02
CA TYR A 472 14.55 4.82 0.82
C TYR A 472 15.44 6.05 0.75
N GLU A 473 14.94 7.21 1.19
CA GLU A 473 15.76 8.42 1.36
C GLU A 473 16.90 8.18 2.36
N PHE A 474 16.61 7.58 3.51
CA PHE A 474 17.62 7.23 4.51
C PHE A 474 18.68 6.27 3.95
N LEU A 475 18.26 5.20 3.27
CA LEU A 475 19.18 4.25 2.65
C LEU A 475 20.02 4.89 1.54
N ALA A 476 19.44 5.78 0.74
CA ALA A 476 20.13 6.52 -0.32
C ALA A 476 21.16 7.50 0.25
N GLN A 477 20.80 8.29 1.26
CA GLN A 477 21.69 9.24 1.94
C GLN A 477 22.92 8.54 2.52
N ASN A 478 22.73 7.36 3.09
CA ASN A 478 23.79 6.54 3.66
C ASN A 478 24.52 5.66 2.63
N LYS A 479 24.23 5.81 1.33
CA LYS A 479 24.86 5.06 0.22
C LYS A 479 24.75 3.53 0.39
N LEU A 480 23.59 3.08 0.89
CA LEU A 480 23.30 1.66 1.17
C LEU A 480 22.58 0.94 0.03
N THR A 481 22.69 1.45 -1.20
CA THR A 481 22.23 0.78 -2.43
C THR A 481 22.74 -0.67 -2.44
N GLN A 482 21.81 -1.62 -2.54
CA GLN A 482 22.08 -3.06 -2.52
C GLN A 482 22.93 -3.53 -1.33
N LYS A 483 22.60 -3.03 -0.15
CA LYS A 483 23.11 -3.57 1.12
C LYS A 483 22.02 -3.85 2.15
N ALA A 484 20.76 -3.51 1.88
CA ALA A 484 19.70 -3.64 2.87
C ALA A 484 19.13 -5.06 2.91
N ILE A 485 18.96 -5.59 4.12
CA ILE A 485 18.17 -6.79 4.40
C ILE A 485 16.94 -6.37 5.20
N PHE A 486 15.75 -6.78 4.79
CA PHE A 486 14.53 -6.48 5.54
C PHE A 486 14.08 -7.69 6.36
N LEU A 487 13.95 -7.50 7.68
CA LEU A 487 13.46 -8.52 8.62
C LEU A 487 12.01 -8.24 8.98
N ASN A 488 11.24 -9.30 9.26
CA ASN A 488 9.82 -9.22 9.59
C ASN A 488 9.02 -8.42 8.55
N TYR A 489 9.37 -8.59 7.27
CA TYR A 489 8.95 -7.78 6.16
C TYR A 489 7.42 -7.63 6.03
N GLU A 490 6.66 -8.66 6.43
CA GLU A 490 5.21 -8.66 6.50
C GLU A 490 4.63 -7.57 7.43
N SER A 491 5.40 -7.10 8.41
CA SER A 491 4.90 -6.27 9.51
C SER A 491 4.30 -4.96 9.05
N PHE A 492 4.67 -4.44 7.88
CA PHE A 492 4.11 -3.20 7.36
C PHE A 492 3.03 -3.37 6.30
N TYR A 493 2.78 -4.60 5.84
CA TYR A 493 1.74 -4.85 4.86
C TYR A 493 0.38 -5.00 5.56
N THR A 494 -0.62 -4.33 4.99
CA THR A 494 -2.01 -4.50 5.41
C THR A 494 -2.54 -5.84 4.90
N PRO A 495 -3.60 -6.39 5.53
CA PRO A 495 -4.30 -7.55 4.99
C PRO A 495 -4.74 -7.36 3.52
N SER A 496 -5.10 -6.13 3.14
CA SER A 496 -5.45 -5.81 1.75
C SER A 496 -4.31 -6.02 0.77
N ILE A 497 -3.07 -5.68 1.14
CA ILE A 497 -1.90 -5.91 0.29
C ILE A 497 -1.55 -7.40 0.27
N LEU A 498 -1.51 -8.07 1.42
CA LEU A 498 -1.16 -9.49 1.49
C LEU A 498 -2.17 -10.41 0.76
N ASN A 499 -3.44 -10.00 0.69
CA ASN A 499 -4.48 -10.73 -0.04
C ASN A 499 -4.51 -10.41 -1.55
N ASN A 500 -3.74 -9.43 -2.02
CA ASN A 500 -3.64 -9.05 -3.42
C ASN A 500 -2.20 -9.29 -3.91
N LYS A 501 -1.97 -10.42 -4.59
CA LYS A 501 -0.62 -10.88 -4.92
C LYS A 501 0.06 -9.94 -5.92
N GLY A 502 -0.68 -9.43 -6.91
CA GLY A 502 -0.18 -8.42 -7.83
C GLY A 502 0.21 -7.12 -7.14
N LEU A 503 -0.61 -6.63 -6.20
CA LEU A 503 -0.29 -5.43 -5.41
C LEU A 503 0.90 -5.66 -4.48
N PHE A 504 0.97 -6.81 -3.80
CA PHE A 504 2.11 -7.19 -2.97
C PHE A 504 3.42 -7.15 -3.75
N LEU A 505 3.44 -7.76 -4.95
CA LEU A 505 4.63 -7.75 -5.81
C LEU A 505 4.98 -6.33 -6.25
N ALA A 506 4.00 -5.54 -6.70
CA ALA A 506 4.20 -4.15 -7.11
C ALA A 506 4.80 -3.29 -5.98
N GLU A 507 4.28 -3.39 -4.76
CA GLU A 507 4.81 -2.67 -3.60
C GLU A 507 6.21 -3.14 -3.22
N SER A 508 6.49 -4.43 -3.39
CA SER A 508 7.80 -5.01 -3.06
C SER A 508 8.88 -4.58 -4.05
N LEU A 509 8.54 -4.48 -5.34
CA LEU A 509 9.45 -4.04 -6.40
C LEU A 509 9.92 -2.58 -6.26
N LYS A 510 9.25 -1.75 -5.46
CA LYS A 510 9.71 -0.39 -5.13
C LYS A 510 10.99 -0.37 -4.31
N SER A 511 11.31 -1.46 -3.61
CA SER A 511 12.51 -1.56 -2.77
C SER A 511 13.77 -2.04 -3.51
N ARG A 512 13.64 -2.43 -4.79
CA ARG A 512 14.65 -3.17 -5.55
C ARG A 512 16.05 -2.53 -5.58
N ASP A 513 16.12 -1.19 -5.54
CA ASP A 513 17.40 -0.47 -5.63
C ASP A 513 18.25 -0.64 -4.36
N PHE A 514 17.61 -0.91 -3.23
CA PHE A 514 18.26 -1.02 -1.92
C PHE A 514 18.28 -2.46 -1.41
N LEU A 515 17.21 -3.20 -1.70
CA LEU A 515 16.95 -4.52 -1.14
C LEU A 515 17.90 -5.57 -1.75
N VAL A 516 18.59 -6.28 -0.87
CA VAL A 516 19.38 -7.48 -1.20
C VAL A 516 18.59 -8.74 -0.88
N GLY A 517 17.74 -8.70 0.15
CA GLY A 517 16.91 -9.82 0.53
C GLY A 517 15.95 -9.46 1.66
N ALA A 518 14.86 -10.19 1.75
CA ALA A 518 13.87 -10.06 2.80
C ALA A 518 13.67 -11.41 3.50
N THR A 519 13.18 -11.38 4.73
CA THR A 519 12.77 -12.59 5.44
C THR A 519 11.41 -13.09 4.97
N ILE A 520 11.26 -14.40 4.82
CA ILE A 520 9.97 -15.09 4.72
C ILE A 520 9.91 -16.16 5.82
N ARG A 521 8.77 -16.30 6.50
CA ARG A 521 8.64 -17.33 7.54
C ARG A 521 8.56 -18.72 6.92
N PHE A 522 9.08 -19.71 7.63
CA PHE A 522 8.95 -21.11 7.22
C PHE A 522 7.52 -21.59 7.41
N THR A 523 6.95 -21.42 8.61
CA THR A 523 5.57 -21.80 8.94
C THR A 523 4.74 -20.61 9.36
N HIS A 524 3.43 -20.67 9.09
CA HIS A 524 2.48 -19.66 9.54
C HIS A 524 2.28 -19.79 11.05
N PRO A 525 2.51 -18.73 11.86
CA PRO A 525 2.23 -18.78 13.29
C PRO A 525 0.72 -18.91 13.53
N VAL A 526 0.33 -19.56 14.64
CA VAL A 526 -1.07 -19.61 15.06
C VAL A 526 -1.48 -18.20 15.54
N SER A 527 -1.96 -17.35 14.62
CA SER A 527 -2.31 -15.95 14.86
C SER A 527 -3.34 -15.48 13.84
N ASP A 528 -4.29 -14.63 14.28
CA ASP A 528 -5.32 -14.02 13.42
C ASP A 528 -4.78 -12.96 12.43
N LYS A 529 -3.47 -12.70 12.43
CA LYS A 529 -2.86 -11.72 11.52
C LYS A 529 -2.36 -12.44 10.26
N PRO A 530 -2.48 -11.83 9.07
CA PRO A 530 -1.89 -12.38 7.85
C PRO A 530 -0.36 -12.29 7.92
N TYR A 531 0.31 -13.41 7.65
CA TYR A 531 1.78 -13.50 7.53
C TYR A 531 2.19 -13.95 6.12
N ILE A 532 3.43 -13.63 5.75
CA ILE A 532 4.10 -14.25 4.61
C ILE A 532 4.88 -15.47 5.14
N SER A 533 4.44 -16.67 4.76
CA SER A 533 5.11 -17.91 5.13
C SER A 533 5.19 -18.86 3.95
N ILE A 534 6.14 -19.79 3.96
CA ILE A 534 6.31 -20.84 2.95
C ILE A 534 5.25 -21.94 3.14
N PHE A 535 5.00 -22.32 4.39
CA PHE A 535 4.00 -23.30 4.79
C PHE A 535 2.93 -22.68 5.69
N ASP A 536 1.72 -23.20 5.64
CA ASP A 536 0.64 -22.88 6.57
C ASP A 536 0.73 -23.71 7.87
N SER A 537 -0.30 -23.64 8.71
CA SER A 537 -0.35 -24.36 10.00
C SER A 537 -0.57 -25.88 9.87
N ILE A 538 -0.87 -26.38 8.67
CA ILE A 538 -1.03 -27.81 8.37
C ILE A 538 0.01 -28.32 7.35
N GLU A 539 1.15 -27.63 7.25
CA GLU A 539 2.30 -27.98 6.42
C GLU A 539 2.01 -27.98 4.90
N ASN A 540 0.98 -27.25 4.47
CA ASN A 540 0.69 -27.04 3.06
C ASN A 540 1.44 -25.81 2.53
N LYS A 541 1.92 -25.91 1.28
CA LYS A 541 2.59 -24.81 0.57
C LYS A 541 1.64 -23.62 0.43
N THR A 542 2.06 -22.43 0.82
CA THR A 542 1.24 -21.23 0.63
C THR A 542 1.45 -20.64 -0.77
N THR A 543 0.67 -19.62 -1.10
CA THR A 543 0.90 -18.78 -2.29
C THR A 543 2.29 -18.15 -2.32
N TYR A 544 2.89 -17.83 -1.17
CA TYR A 544 4.22 -17.22 -1.13
C TYR A 544 5.34 -18.22 -1.42
N PHE A 545 5.12 -19.52 -1.17
CA PHE A 545 6.02 -20.57 -1.66
C PHE A 545 6.10 -20.58 -3.18
N PHE A 546 4.93 -20.60 -3.83
CA PHE A 546 4.86 -20.60 -5.30
C PHE A 546 5.32 -19.27 -5.91
N LEU A 547 5.04 -18.14 -5.26
CA LEU A 547 5.60 -16.85 -5.66
C LEU A 547 7.14 -16.88 -5.60
N GLY A 548 7.72 -17.40 -4.52
CA GLY A 548 9.17 -17.58 -4.41
C GLY A 548 9.74 -18.43 -5.55
N LEU A 549 9.06 -19.52 -5.93
CA LEU A 549 9.43 -20.34 -7.08
C LEU A 549 9.37 -19.58 -8.41
N MET A 550 8.35 -18.74 -8.63
CA MET A 550 8.26 -17.91 -9.84
C MET A 550 9.40 -16.89 -9.89
N LEU A 551 9.69 -16.22 -8.78
CA LEU A 551 10.72 -15.18 -8.67
C LEU A 551 12.14 -15.71 -8.87
N LEU A 552 12.39 -17.00 -8.59
CA LEU A 552 13.68 -17.65 -8.88
C LEU A 552 14.11 -17.54 -10.34
N ASN A 553 13.16 -17.46 -11.26
CA ASN A 553 13.44 -17.32 -12.68
C ASN A 553 14.12 -15.98 -13.03
N PHE A 554 14.03 -14.98 -12.15
CA PHE A 554 14.57 -13.63 -12.29
C PHE A 554 15.81 -13.40 -11.42
N ALA A 555 16.24 -14.41 -10.67
CA ALA A 555 17.31 -14.27 -9.68
C ALA A 555 18.73 -14.38 -10.24
N LYS A 556 18.88 -14.90 -11.47
CA LYS A 556 20.19 -15.16 -12.09
C LYS A 556 20.60 -14.14 -13.14
N TYR A 557 19.67 -13.82 -14.04
CA TYR A 557 19.94 -13.06 -15.25
C TYR A 557 19.44 -11.63 -15.13
N ALA A 558 20.05 -10.73 -15.90
CA ALA A 558 19.64 -9.33 -15.94
C ALA A 558 18.14 -9.22 -16.23
N CYS A 559 17.52 -8.19 -15.69
CA CYS A 559 16.09 -7.97 -15.78
C CYS A 559 15.79 -6.66 -16.50
N TYR A 560 14.55 -6.51 -16.93
CA TYR A 560 13.92 -5.25 -17.27
C TYR A 560 12.65 -5.11 -16.42
N TYR A 561 12.49 -3.96 -15.77
CA TYR A 561 11.35 -3.68 -14.89
C TYR A 561 10.41 -2.68 -15.55
N GLY A 562 9.30 -3.17 -16.11
CA GLY A 562 8.21 -2.33 -16.59
C GLY A 562 7.21 -1.98 -15.49
N ASP A 563 6.14 -1.25 -15.85
CA ASP A 563 5.13 -0.80 -14.88
C ASP A 563 4.37 -1.96 -14.20
N GLN A 564 4.05 -3.00 -14.97
CA GLN A 564 3.23 -4.15 -14.54
C GLN A 564 3.82 -5.50 -14.94
N HIS A 565 5.11 -5.51 -15.31
CA HIS A 565 5.79 -6.73 -15.73
C HIS A 565 7.29 -6.67 -15.47
N VAL A 566 7.91 -7.85 -15.34
CA VAL A 566 9.37 -8.01 -15.29
C VAL A 566 9.78 -8.99 -16.39
N VAL A 567 10.80 -8.65 -17.16
CA VAL A 567 11.34 -9.51 -18.22
C VAL A 567 12.76 -9.91 -17.88
N THR A 568 13.13 -11.16 -18.15
CA THR A 568 14.52 -11.60 -18.13
C THR A 568 14.79 -12.58 -19.26
N ARG A 569 16.03 -12.57 -19.76
CA ARG A 569 16.51 -13.53 -20.75
C ARG A 569 17.32 -14.61 -20.05
N THR A 570 16.95 -15.86 -20.28
CA THR A 570 17.64 -17.04 -19.80
C THR A 570 18.44 -17.72 -20.92
N MET A 571 19.13 -18.82 -20.60
CA MET A 571 19.81 -19.65 -21.60
C MET A 571 18.88 -20.35 -22.59
N HIS A 572 17.58 -20.49 -22.26
CA HIS A 572 16.61 -21.28 -23.03
C HIS A 572 15.41 -20.45 -23.49
N GLY A 573 15.53 -19.12 -23.49
CA GLY A 573 14.48 -18.19 -23.91
C GLY A 573 14.17 -17.11 -22.88
N TYR A 574 12.93 -16.65 -22.82
CA TYR A 574 12.52 -15.47 -22.05
C TYR A 574 11.52 -15.81 -20.97
N ASN A 575 11.66 -15.18 -19.81
CA ASN A 575 10.64 -15.20 -18.77
C ASN A 575 10.01 -13.82 -18.63
N VAL A 576 8.68 -13.77 -18.60
CA VAL A 576 7.89 -12.56 -18.37
C VAL A 576 6.99 -12.78 -17.15
N LEU A 577 7.20 -12.01 -16.10
CA LEU A 577 6.34 -12.01 -14.91
C LEU A 577 5.38 -10.85 -15.01
N ALA A 578 4.14 -11.12 -15.40
CA ALA A 578 3.06 -10.13 -15.45
C ALA A 578 2.29 -10.12 -14.13
N TYR A 579 1.96 -8.94 -13.60
CA TYR A 579 1.21 -8.83 -12.35
C TYR A 579 0.06 -7.83 -12.46
N ASN A 580 -1.09 -8.24 -11.92
CA ASN A 580 -2.32 -7.46 -11.96
C ASN A 580 -2.79 -7.14 -10.54
N SER A 581 -2.58 -5.90 -10.13
CA SER A 581 -3.04 -5.38 -8.83
C SER A 581 -4.52 -4.98 -8.82
N ALA A 582 -5.19 -4.95 -9.98
CA ALA A 582 -6.56 -4.46 -10.11
C ALA A 582 -7.62 -5.50 -9.71
N GLU A 583 -8.87 -5.03 -9.57
CA GLU A 583 -10.06 -5.83 -9.28
C GLU A 583 -10.70 -6.47 -10.53
N TYR A 584 -10.09 -6.30 -11.70
CA TYR A 584 -10.58 -6.83 -12.98
C TYR A 584 -9.46 -7.52 -13.75
N THR A 585 -9.83 -8.43 -14.65
CA THR A 585 -8.91 -9.12 -15.55
C THR A 585 -8.26 -8.18 -16.55
N ARG A 586 -6.96 -8.34 -16.79
CA ARG A 586 -6.19 -7.59 -17.80
C ARG A 586 -5.53 -8.52 -18.80
N ASN A 587 -5.45 -8.11 -20.06
CA ASN A 587 -4.66 -8.82 -21.06
C ASN A 587 -3.29 -8.18 -21.20
N PHE A 588 -2.27 -9.00 -21.37
CA PHE A 588 -0.92 -8.58 -21.74
C PHE A 588 -0.60 -9.14 -23.12
N HIS A 589 -0.22 -8.26 -24.04
CA HIS A 589 0.18 -8.59 -25.41
C HIS A 589 1.70 -8.62 -25.48
N ILE A 590 2.27 -9.82 -25.50
CA ILE A 590 3.70 -10.05 -25.50
C ILE A 590 4.21 -10.13 -26.94
N GLN A 591 5.25 -9.36 -27.24
CA GLN A 591 5.99 -9.42 -28.49
C GLN A 591 7.43 -9.81 -28.18
N THR A 592 7.99 -10.73 -28.96
CA THR A 592 9.39 -11.13 -28.88
C THR A 592 10.28 -10.22 -29.74
N PRO A 593 11.59 -10.20 -29.53
CA PRO A 593 12.50 -9.49 -30.41
C PRO A 593 12.52 -10.11 -31.83
N ASP A 594 12.85 -9.31 -32.84
CA ASP A 594 12.95 -9.77 -34.24
C ASP A 594 14.14 -10.71 -34.53
N ASN A 595 15.03 -10.91 -33.55
CA ASN A 595 16.28 -11.64 -33.71
C ASN A 595 16.22 -13.14 -33.35
N ILE A 596 15.05 -13.64 -32.96
CA ILE A 596 14.82 -15.06 -32.66
C ILE A 596 13.89 -15.71 -33.70
N GLU A 597 13.90 -17.04 -33.78
CA GLU A 597 12.89 -17.78 -34.55
C GLU A 597 11.50 -17.50 -33.95
N GLN A 598 10.61 -16.91 -34.73
CA GLN A 598 9.29 -16.47 -34.25
C GLN A 598 8.21 -17.51 -34.45
N SER A 599 8.42 -18.47 -35.35
CA SER A 599 7.44 -19.50 -35.67
C SER A 599 7.40 -20.59 -34.62
N ASN A 600 6.19 -21.02 -34.26
CA ASN A 600 5.97 -22.30 -33.58
C ASN A 600 6.68 -22.46 -32.20
N LEU A 601 6.91 -21.37 -31.48
CA LEU A 601 7.54 -21.39 -30.17
C LEU A 601 6.62 -21.99 -29.11
N LEU A 602 7.21 -22.77 -28.19
CA LEU A 602 6.49 -23.24 -27.01
C LEU A 602 6.43 -22.13 -25.96
N ILE A 603 5.26 -21.97 -25.35
CA ILE A 603 5.03 -21.02 -24.27
C ILE A 603 4.33 -21.75 -23.12
N SER A 604 4.91 -21.68 -21.93
CA SER A 604 4.20 -22.05 -20.69
C SER A 604 3.71 -20.79 -19.98
N THR A 605 2.54 -20.88 -19.37
CA THR A 605 1.95 -19.82 -18.54
C THR A 605 1.52 -20.44 -17.21
N GLU A 606 2.04 -19.92 -16.12
CA GLU A 606 1.70 -20.30 -14.75
C GLU A 606 0.95 -19.14 -14.07
N VAL A 607 -0.29 -19.36 -13.66
CA VAL A 607 -1.11 -18.34 -12.98
C VAL A 607 -1.20 -18.65 -11.48
N LEU A 608 -0.89 -17.63 -10.68
CA LEU A 608 -0.95 -17.65 -9.22
C LEU A 608 -1.96 -16.61 -8.73
N ASN A 609 -3.00 -17.05 -8.04
CA ASN A 609 -4.07 -16.19 -7.52
C ASN A 609 -4.69 -16.82 -6.25
N ASN A 610 -5.87 -16.36 -5.83
CA ASN A 610 -6.57 -16.92 -4.67
C ASN A 610 -7.41 -18.19 -5.02
N GLU A 611 -7.34 -18.67 -6.26
CA GLU A 611 -7.98 -19.93 -6.70
C GLU A 611 -6.92 -21.02 -6.91
N TYR A 612 -5.78 -20.67 -7.51
CA TYR A 612 -4.67 -21.54 -7.86
C TYR A 612 -3.40 -21.17 -7.08
N GLY A 613 -2.81 -22.17 -6.42
CA GLY A 613 -1.65 -21.98 -5.54
C GLY A 613 -2.01 -21.35 -4.19
N ASP A 614 -3.25 -21.54 -3.73
CA ASP A 614 -3.71 -21.20 -2.39
C ASP A 614 -4.53 -22.36 -1.84
N VAL A 615 -4.04 -23.05 -0.81
CA VAL A 615 -4.75 -24.20 -0.22
C VAL A 615 -6.09 -23.79 0.39
N ASP A 616 -6.23 -22.53 0.79
CA ASP A 616 -7.44 -22.02 1.42
C ASP A 616 -8.59 -21.89 0.42
N SER A 617 -8.29 -21.81 -0.88
CA SER A 617 -9.30 -21.84 -1.94
C SER A 617 -10.01 -23.20 -2.04
N MET A 618 -9.34 -24.27 -1.58
CA MET A 618 -9.81 -25.64 -1.65
C MET A 618 -10.65 -26.03 -0.42
N ILE A 619 -10.68 -25.18 0.60
CA ILE A 619 -11.33 -25.43 1.89
C ILE A 619 -12.54 -24.49 2.01
N ASP A 620 -13.70 -25.04 2.35
CA ASP A 620 -14.90 -24.25 2.55
C ASP A 620 -14.74 -23.26 3.72
N GLN A 621 -15.23 -22.02 3.55
CA GLN A 621 -15.08 -20.95 4.53
C GLN A 621 -15.74 -21.24 5.89
N THR A 622 -16.65 -22.21 5.96
CA THR A 622 -17.24 -22.67 7.22
C THR A 622 -16.24 -23.43 8.10
N VAL A 623 -15.12 -23.91 7.53
CA VAL A 623 -14.05 -24.60 8.25
C VAL A 623 -13.05 -23.58 8.78
N THR A 624 -13.21 -23.21 10.04
CA THR A 624 -12.37 -22.20 10.70
C THR A 624 -11.16 -22.78 11.44
N ASP A 625 -11.20 -24.06 11.78
CA ASP A 625 -10.10 -24.78 12.44
C ASP A 625 -9.58 -25.92 11.56
N LYS A 626 -8.30 -25.85 11.20
CA LYS A 626 -7.59 -26.85 10.38
C LYS A 626 -6.69 -27.78 11.20
N SER A 627 -6.47 -27.50 12.49
CA SER A 627 -5.44 -28.19 13.27
C SER A 627 -5.71 -29.70 13.42
N HIS A 628 -6.97 -30.10 13.32
CA HIS A 628 -7.44 -31.47 13.48
C HIS A 628 -7.65 -32.23 12.15
N PHE A 629 -7.18 -31.70 11.02
CA PHE A 629 -7.32 -32.38 9.74
C PHE A 629 -6.59 -33.74 9.75
N PRO A 630 -7.23 -34.82 9.27
CA PRO A 630 -6.56 -36.11 9.12
C PRO A 630 -5.37 -36.00 8.15
N ASP A 631 -4.29 -36.74 8.40
CA ASP A 631 -3.09 -36.69 7.56
C ASP A 631 -3.37 -37.09 6.10
N SER A 632 -4.32 -37.98 5.87
CA SER A 632 -4.77 -38.34 4.52
C SER A 632 -5.39 -37.15 3.77
N LEU A 633 -6.10 -36.25 4.47
CA LEU A 633 -6.64 -35.02 3.89
C LEU A 633 -5.55 -33.99 3.67
N LYS A 634 -4.64 -33.78 4.65
CA LYS A 634 -3.49 -32.88 4.49
C LYS A 634 -2.64 -33.27 3.28
N PHE A 635 -2.35 -34.56 3.14
CA PHE A 635 -1.64 -35.10 1.98
C PHE A 635 -2.41 -34.85 0.69
N LYS A 636 -3.73 -35.09 0.68
CA LYS A 636 -4.55 -34.83 -0.51
C LYS A 636 -4.50 -33.35 -0.93
N LEU A 637 -4.70 -32.42 0.02
CA LEU A 637 -4.62 -30.98 -0.23
C LEU A 637 -3.25 -30.59 -0.81
N SER A 638 -2.17 -31.13 -0.26
CA SER A 638 -0.81 -30.79 -0.72
C SER A 638 -0.49 -31.27 -2.14
N GLN A 639 -1.13 -32.36 -2.61
CA GLN A 639 -0.96 -32.86 -3.97
C GLN A 639 -1.67 -32.01 -5.02
N TYR A 640 -2.81 -31.42 -4.68
CA TYR A 640 -3.63 -30.66 -5.63
C TYR A 640 -3.40 -29.16 -5.58
N ASN A 641 -2.85 -28.64 -4.48
CA ASN A 641 -2.48 -27.23 -4.37
C ASN A 641 -1.27 -26.91 -5.26
N SER A 642 -1.52 -26.26 -6.38
CA SER A 642 -0.50 -25.82 -7.33
C SER A 642 -0.99 -24.61 -8.15
N PRO A 643 -0.07 -23.79 -8.69
CA PRO A 643 -0.41 -22.79 -9.70
C PRO A 643 -1.01 -23.46 -10.94
N HIS A 644 -1.90 -22.75 -11.63
CA HIS A 644 -2.46 -23.29 -12.87
C HIS A 644 -1.46 -23.11 -14.01
N ILE A 645 -0.96 -24.22 -14.56
CA ILE A 645 -0.05 -24.23 -15.69
C ILE A 645 -0.77 -24.59 -16.98
N ASN A 646 -0.52 -23.81 -18.03
CA ASN A 646 -0.93 -24.10 -19.40
C ASN A 646 0.30 -24.08 -20.31
N VAL A 647 0.34 -24.96 -21.32
CA VAL A 647 1.41 -25.01 -22.31
C VAL A 647 0.79 -25.00 -23.69
N GLN A 648 1.25 -24.08 -24.54
CA GLN A 648 0.77 -23.97 -25.91
C GLN A 648 1.89 -23.58 -26.87
N GLN A 649 1.58 -23.68 -28.16
CA GLN A 649 2.45 -23.25 -29.24
C GLN A 649 1.92 -21.92 -29.79
N HIS A 650 2.81 -20.99 -30.12
CA HIS A 650 2.45 -19.69 -30.69
C HIS A 650 3.42 -19.31 -31.81
N ASP A 651 2.87 -18.69 -32.85
CA ASP A 651 3.65 -18.10 -33.94
C ASP A 651 3.60 -16.57 -33.81
N PHE A 652 4.76 -15.97 -33.51
CA PHE A 652 4.86 -14.52 -33.35
C PHE A 652 4.81 -13.77 -34.69
N GLU A 653 4.94 -14.47 -35.84
CA GLU A 653 4.70 -13.88 -37.15
C GLU A 653 3.21 -13.55 -37.38
N GLU A 654 2.30 -14.29 -36.73
CA GLU A 654 0.85 -14.05 -36.78
C GLU A 654 0.37 -12.95 -35.82
N GLY A 655 1.24 -12.51 -34.89
CA GLY A 655 0.97 -11.41 -33.97
C GLY A 655 1.45 -11.65 -32.53
N ALA A 656 1.13 -10.71 -31.65
CA ALA A 656 1.51 -10.77 -30.24
C ALA A 656 0.80 -11.92 -29.51
N TYR A 657 1.52 -12.59 -28.60
CA TYR A 657 0.92 -13.58 -27.71
C TYR A 657 0.12 -12.88 -26.62
N THR A 658 -1.17 -13.20 -26.51
CA THR A 658 -2.04 -12.63 -25.48
C THR A 658 -2.12 -13.53 -24.25
N VAL A 659 -1.78 -13.00 -23.08
CA VAL A 659 -2.05 -13.66 -21.79
C VAL A 659 -3.08 -12.88 -20.99
N THR A 660 -4.09 -13.60 -20.50
CA THR A 660 -5.16 -13.04 -19.69
C THR A 660 -4.82 -13.24 -18.21
N VAL A 661 -4.56 -12.15 -17.49
CA VAL A 661 -4.15 -12.17 -16.08
C VAL A 661 -5.33 -11.77 -15.19
N PRO A 662 -5.87 -12.68 -14.36
CA PRO A 662 -7.01 -12.41 -13.47
C PRO A 662 -6.78 -11.24 -12.49
N PRO A 663 -7.82 -10.76 -11.81
CA PRO A 663 -7.67 -9.78 -10.72
C PRO A 663 -6.71 -10.28 -9.65
N LYS A 664 -5.98 -9.37 -9.00
CA LYS A 664 -5.14 -9.65 -7.81
C LYS A 664 -4.12 -10.77 -7.99
N SER A 665 -3.70 -11.04 -9.22
CA SER A 665 -2.95 -12.23 -9.58
C SER A 665 -1.59 -11.92 -10.20
N ILE A 666 -0.80 -12.97 -10.36
CA ILE A 666 0.50 -12.94 -11.04
C ILE A 666 0.50 -14.07 -12.07
N ALA A 667 1.03 -13.81 -13.25
CA ALA A 667 1.26 -14.80 -14.29
C ALA A 667 2.75 -14.82 -14.65
N LEU A 668 3.37 -16.01 -14.59
CA LEU A 668 4.69 -16.25 -15.13
C LEU A 668 4.56 -16.88 -16.51
N LEU A 669 5.13 -16.25 -17.51
CA LEU A 669 5.26 -16.78 -18.85
C LEU A 669 6.70 -17.20 -19.10
N THR A 670 6.90 -18.38 -19.66
CA THR A 670 8.19 -18.83 -20.19
C THR A 670 8.04 -19.07 -21.68
N ILE A 671 8.79 -18.32 -22.49
CA ILE A 671 8.90 -18.49 -23.94
C ILE A 671 10.17 -19.30 -24.19
N TYR A 672 10.03 -20.51 -24.72
CA TYR A 672 11.16 -21.40 -25.00
C TYR A 672 11.67 -21.16 -26.42
N THR A 673 12.93 -20.74 -26.55
CA THR A 673 13.56 -20.36 -27.83
C THR A 673 14.76 -21.22 -28.16
#